data_AF-A0A2G6GSK5-F1
#
_entry.id   AF-A0A2G6GSK5-F1
#
_cell.length_a   1.000
_cell.length_b   1.000
_cell.length_c   1.000
_cell.angle_alpha   90.00
_cell.angle_beta   90.00
_cell.angle_gamma   90.00
#
_symmetry.space_group_name_H-M   'P 1'
#
loop_
_entity.id
_entity.type
_entity.pdbx_description
1 polymer ?
#
loop_
_entity_poly.entity_id
_entity_poly.type
_entity_poly.pdbx_seq_one_letter_code
_entity_poly.pdbx_strand_id
1 'polypeptide(L)'
;MFKKISLLFFAVLFLLSANIRADEGMWLLSLVGKVKYAEMKKMGLKLSPEDIYSLNKSSLKDAIVSLDKGSCTAEIVSKNGLLLTNHHCGYEDIQSHSSIENDYLTNGFWAKSYAEELPNEGKTATLLVRMEDVTEKIVKELNDEMSQTEREEKIRAISDELAAEAIGETHYEAEVKSFFEGNRFYLFVFETFKDIRLVGAPPESIGKFGHDTDNWMWPRHTGDFSIFRIYCAPDGKPADYSKDNVPYTPKHHLPISLKGVHKGDFAMVIGFPGTTERFLTSFGVEETIDDNNPIRIKVRDAKQKIMTNAMNADEKVRIQYAAKYAQSSNYWKYSIGQNKGLKRLKVIDKKKDLEKALEKWINADKSRKEKYAEALPMIKKAYADRKELNQTMKYILEAFLNGPEVIMFAYQGIAYSKILEETFEYAAKEEIDEIKKEAQAFFKDYDPQTDKKIMIKLFQIFKDNVEKEYHPEIFQKIDEKYEGSFEAYADDFFAKSIFTDQERFNNFLDKPSLDKFFEEIMVFKMAFFGKTLQEVMKEYPKNVASHKKTIDGVIAIAAEHFQTYDKETDKKDFVELLEKYSKNIPQDKLPEIFTHINEKYKGDFNKYADYLFENTIFTDRVRFEKAMSAPQHNSLIVVNPIFQLAEEAIPLQKELSKANPDKETVNKLITKMQGVYADVFKDFDKNKAKETFVETFNTVYKNASSEQKPSIYKTIESKYKGNVTAFANDLFNKSIFTNQNKMFAFFAKPKAKDLSKDLTMMTLKSLKKKMEDESIENDPAYVFFKSINPFLKIKIIESDPAYLSMFSVIKLYYQVNAKKSEFDDQLDEGKRLFVDALMKKEKNKDFYPDANSTIRLTYGQVGDYEPRDAVEYKYYTSLKGVMEKEDASNPEFVVSEKLKELYDKKDYGNYAYNKDEMRVCFTTNNDITGGNSGSPVLNGKGQLIGIAFDGNWEAMSGDITFEPVLQKCINVDIKYVLFIIDKYAGAKRLIDEMTILK
;
A
#
# COMPACT_ATOMS: atom_id res chain seq x y z
N MET A 1 -43.14 -11.94 -63.18
CA MET A 1 -41.93 -11.11 -62.98
C MET A 1 -41.90 -10.46 -61.60
N PHE A 2 -42.96 -9.79 -61.15
CA PHE A 2 -43.02 -9.13 -59.83
C PHE A 2 -42.68 -10.01 -58.62
N LYS A 3 -43.17 -11.26 -58.53
CA LYS A 3 -42.81 -12.17 -57.43
C LYS A 3 -41.33 -12.59 -57.39
N LYS A 4 -40.66 -12.68 -58.55
CA LYS A 4 -39.22 -13.01 -58.63
C LYS A 4 -38.35 -11.79 -58.30
N ILE A 5 -38.80 -10.59 -58.66
CA ILE A 5 -38.12 -9.33 -58.31
C ILE A 5 -38.29 -9.02 -56.82
N SER A 6 -39.46 -9.25 -56.22
CA SER A 6 -39.66 -9.09 -54.76
C SER A 6 -38.85 -10.09 -53.93
N LEU A 7 -38.70 -11.35 -54.37
CA LEU A 7 -37.83 -12.32 -53.69
C LEU A 7 -36.34 -11.97 -53.81
N LEU A 8 -35.90 -11.45 -54.98
CA LEU A 8 -34.53 -10.95 -55.12
C LEU A 8 -34.30 -9.70 -54.26
N PHE A 9 -35.29 -8.81 -54.16
CA PHE A 9 -35.21 -7.61 -53.33
C PHE A 9 -35.15 -7.95 -51.83
N PHE A 10 -35.95 -8.94 -51.38
CA PHE A 10 -35.88 -9.45 -50.00
C PHE A 10 -34.58 -10.22 -49.71
N ALA A 11 -34.06 -11.00 -50.66
CA ALA A 11 -32.78 -11.69 -50.52
C ALA A 11 -31.58 -10.71 -50.51
N VAL A 12 -31.65 -9.63 -51.30
CA VAL A 12 -30.65 -8.56 -51.28
C VAL A 12 -30.77 -7.70 -50.00
N LEU A 13 -31.96 -7.48 -49.45
CA LEU A 13 -32.16 -6.84 -48.14
C LEU A 13 -31.64 -7.69 -46.98
N PHE A 14 -31.77 -9.03 -47.04
CA PHE A 14 -31.17 -9.95 -46.06
C PHE A 14 -29.65 -10.11 -46.21
N LEU A 15 -29.09 -9.85 -47.41
CA LEU A 15 -27.65 -9.81 -47.65
C LEU A 15 -27.03 -8.43 -47.32
N LEU A 16 -27.85 -7.39 -47.15
CA LEU A 16 -27.44 -6.03 -46.77
C LEU A 16 -27.56 -5.73 -45.27
N SER A 17 -28.07 -6.65 -44.45
CA SER A 17 -27.75 -6.66 -43.03
C SER A 17 -26.29 -7.09 -42.87
N ALA A 18 -25.37 -6.17 -43.15
CA ALA A 18 -24.02 -6.25 -42.62
C ALA A 18 -24.19 -6.40 -41.10
N ASN A 19 -23.99 -7.61 -40.60
CA ASN A 19 -23.83 -7.82 -39.17
C ASN A 19 -22.66 -6.92 -38.77
N ILE A 20 -22.96 -5.78 -38.12
CA ILE A 20 -21.97 -4.92 -37.48
C ILE A 20 -21.42 -5.78 -36.35
N ARG A 21 -20.35 -6.52 -36.66
CA ARG A 21 -19.59 -7.26 -35.66
C ARG A 21 -18.66 -6.27 -35.00
N ALA A 22 -18.61 -6.33 -33.68
CA ALA A 22 -17.63 -5.59 -32.93
C ALA A 22 -16.22 -6.11 -33.26
N ASP A 23 -15.29 -5.18 -33.48
CA ASP A 23 -13.88 -5.52 -33.58
C ASP A 23 -13.33 -5.71 -32.17
N GLU A 24 -12.89 -6.93 -31.89
CA GLU A 24 -12.30 -7.31 -30.62
C GLU A 24 -10.89 -6.72 -30.48
N GLY A 25 -10.59 -6.16 -29.31
CA GLY A 25 -9.21 -5.87 -28.92
C GLY A 25 -8.96 -4.48 -28.33
N MET A 26 -7.91 -4.44 -27.51
CA MET A 26 -7.38 -3.25 -26.84
C MET A 26 -5.95 -2.98 -27.35
N TRP A 27 -5.85 -2.15 -28.40
CA TRP A 27 -4.65 -2.00 -29.22
C TRP A 27 -3.68 -0.97 -28.65
N LEU A 28 -2.37 -1.26 -28.65
CA LEU A 28 -1.34 -0.26 -28.35
C LEU A 28 -1.38 0.86 -29.39
N LEU A 29 -1.34 2.12 -28.93
CA LEU A 29 -1.46 3.30 -29.79
C LEU A 29 -0.39 3.36 -30.89
N SER A 30 0.84 2.95 -30.59
CA SER A 30 1.94 2.91 -31.57
C SER A 30 1.75 1.85 -32.66
N LEU A 31 0.89 0.85 -32.44
CA LEU A 31 0.63 -0.26 -33.34
C LEU A 31 -0.70 -0.11 -34.10
N VAL A 32 -1.70 0.53 -33.50
CA VAL A 32 -3.06 0.60 -34.07
C VAL A 32 -3.09 1.26 -35.44
N GLY A 33 -2.28 2.31 -35.65
CA GLY A 33 -2.12 2.97 -36.94
C GLY A 33 -1.51 2.08 -38.03
N LYS A 34 -0.76 1.04 -37.65
CA LYS A 34 -0.11 0.10 -38.58
C LYS A 34 -1.02 -1.06 -38.94
N VAL A 35 -1.73 -1.62 -37.96
CA VAL A 35 -2.47 -2.88 -38.14
C VAL A 35 -3.97 -2.68 -38.34
N LYS A 36 -4.59 -1.64 -37.75
CA LYS A 36 -6.07 -1.43 -37.79
C LYS A 36 -6.55 -0.20 -38.54
N TYR A 37 -5.66 0.67 -39.01
CA TYR A 37 -6.06 1.95 -39.62
C TYR A 37 -7.00 1.81 -40.83
N ALA A 38 -6.76 0.85 -41.71
CA ALA A 38 -7.61 0.64 -42.89
C ALA A 38 -9.06 0.27 -42.53
N GLU A 39 -9.22 -0.53 -41.47
CA GLU A 39 -10.49 -0.95 -40.91
C GLU A 39 -11.22 0.22 -40.25
N MET A 40 -10.54 0.96 -39.35
CA MET A 40 -11.09 2.16 -38.72
C MET A 40 -11.53 3.21 -39.76
N LYS A 41 -10.74 3.42 -40.82
CA LYS A 41 -11.07 4.35 -41.91
C LYS A 41 -12.32 3.92 -42.67
N LYS A 42 -12.50 2.62 -42.91
CA LYS A 42 -13.71 2.06 -43.52
C LYS A 42 -14.94 2.25 -42.63
N MET A 43 -14.77 2.20 -41.31
CA MET A 43 -15.85 2.38 -40.33
C MET A 43 -16.21 3.85 -40.08
N GLY A 44 -15.37 4.81 -40.49
CA GLY A 44 -15.69 6.23 -40.44
C GLY A 44 -14.61 7.15 -39.89
N LEU A 45 -13.45 6.63 -39.49
CA LEU A 45 -12.31 7.43 -39.04
C LEU A 45 -11.88 8.44 -40.13
N LYS A 46 -11.67 9.69 -39.71
CA LYS A 46 -11.20 10.81 -40.55
C LYS A 46 -9.82 11.33 -40.13
N LEU A 47 -9.34 10.93 -38.97
CA LEU A 47 -8.00 11.25 -38.47
C LEU A 47 -6.92 10.44 -39.19
N SER A 48 -5.72 11.00 -39.28
CA SER A 48 -4.52 10.26 -39.65
C SER A 48 -3.95 9.49 -38.45
N PRO A 49 -3.09 8.48 -38.66
CA PRO A 49 -2.41 7.80 -37.55
C PRO A 49 -1.66 8.74 -36.61
N GLU A 50 -1.03 9.79 -37.15
CA GLU A 50 -0.28 10.76 -36.36
C GLU A 50 -1.17 11.71 -35.54
N ASP A 51 -2.45 11.85 -35.90
CA ASP A 51 -3.40 12.61 -35.07
C ASP A 51 -3.81 11.80 -33.84
N ILE A 52 -3.72 10.45 -33.89
CA ILE A 52 -3.98 9.56 -32.76
C ILE A 52 -2.75 9.45 -31.86
N TYR A 53 -1.57 9.17 -32.45
CA TYR A 53 -0.30 9.06 -31.72
C TYR A 53 0.86 9.62 -32.55
N SER A 54 1.55 10.62 -32.00
CA SER A 54 2.80 11.15 -32.57
C SER A 54 3.81 11.50 -31.48
N LEU A 55 5.09 11.37 -31.82
CA LEU A 55 6.21 11.87 -31.02
C LEU A 55 6.62 13.30 -31.42
N ASN A 56 6.31 13.69 -32.67
CA ASN A 56 6.83 14.91 -33.28
C ASN A 56 5.84 16.07 -33.25
N LYS A 57 4.55 15.80 -32.98
CA LYS A 57 3.49 16.80 -32.86
C LYS A 57 2.47 16.39 -31.79
N SER A 58 1.68 17.36 -31.34
CA SER A 58 0.50 17.14 -30.50
C SER A 58 -0.48 16.17 -31.18
N SER A 59 -1.03 15.23 -30.40
CA SER A 59 -1.97 14.20 -30.84
C SER A 59 -2.99 13.88 -29.74
N LEU A 60 -3.97 13.02 -30.03
CA LEU A 60 -5.00 12.66 -29.05
C LEU A 60 -4.43 12.10 -27.75
N LYS A 61 -3.31 11.36 -27.80
CA LYS A 61 -2.64 10.80 -26.62
C LYS A 61 -2.37 11.86 -25.53
N ASP A 62 -2.10 13.10 -25.94
CA ASP A 62 -1.70 14.19 -25.05
C ASP A 62 -2.87 14.77 -24.25
N ALA A 63 -4.09 14.31 -24.51
CA ALA A 63 -5.29 14.65 -23.75
C ALA A 63 -5.86 13.46 -22.95
N ILE A 64 -5.24 12.28 -23.00
CA ILE A 64 -5.71 11.08 -22.29
C ILE A 64 -4.88 10.89 -21.02
N VAL A 65 -5.54 10.92 -19.88
CA VAL A 65 -4.93 10.94 -18.56
C VAL A 65 -5.20 9.61 -17.85
N SER A 66 -4.17 9.04 -17.26
CA SER A 66 -4.29 7.95 -16.29
C SER A 66 -4.44 8.57 -14.90
N LEU A 67 -5.56 8.35 -14.24
CA LEU A 67 -5.73 8.74 -12.84
C LEU A 67 -5.14 7.67 -11.93
N ASP A 68 -4.44 8.11 -10.88
CA ASP A 68 -3.93 7.26 -9.79
C ASP A 68 -3.19 6.02 -10.32
N LYS A 69 -2.30 6.27 -11.29
CA LYS A 69 -1.47 5.26 -11.99
C LYS A 69 -2.26 4.12 -12.65
N GLY A 70 -3.47 4.42 -13.14
CA GLY A 70 -4.24 3.54 -14.02
C GLY A 70 -5.46 2.92 -13.37
N SER A 71 -5.92 3.48 -12.23
CA SER A 71 -7.17 3.08 -11.58
C SER A 71 -8.39 3.44 -12.44
N CYS A 72 -8.31 4.59 -13.12
CA CYS A 72 -9.29 5.14 -14.04
C CYS A 72 -8.58 5.93 -15.15
N THR A 73 -9.36 6.29 -16.17
CA THR A 73 -9.00 7.22 -17.22
C THR A 73 -9.68 8.57 -16.98
N ALA A 74 -9.10 9.65 -17.49
CA ALA A 74 -9.72 10.96 -17.61
C ALA A 74 -9.30 11.62 -18.93
N GLU A 75 -9.99 12.70 -19.30
CA GLU A 75 -9.67 13.47 -20.50
C GLU A 75 -9.59 14.98 -20.29
N ILE A 76 -8.60 15.60 -20.92
CA ILE A 76 -8.43 17.05 -20.90
C ILE A 76 -9.37 17.70 -21.92
N VAL A 77 -10.28 18.57 -21.47
CA VAL A 77 -11.32 19.21 -22.30
C VAL A 77 -11.20 20.73 -22.40
N SER A 78 -10.19 21.32 -21.77
CA SER A 78 -9.89 22.76 -21.86
C SER A 78 -8.40 23.04 -21.95
N LYS A 79 -8.08 24.25 -22.40
CA LYS A 79 -6.70 24.79 -22.43
C LYS A 79 -6.10 25.07 -21.04
N ASN A 80 -6.88 24.94 -19.96
CA ASN A 80 -6.43 25.18 -18.59
C ASN A 80 -6.52 23.88 -17.76
N GLY A 81 -6.33 22.72 -18.40
CA GLY A 81 -6.17 21.44 -17.71
C GLY A 81 -7.46 20.90 -17.06
N LEU A 82 -8.64 21.35 -17.51
CA LEU A 82 -9.92 20.82 -17.03
C LEU A 82 -10.07 19.36 -17.48
N LEU A 83 -10.34 18.48 -16.52
CA LEU A 83 -10.51 17.05 -16.71
C LEU A 83 -11.98 16.65 -16.58
N LEU A 84 -12.44 15.78 -17.47
CA LEU A 84 -13.63 14.96 -17.24
C LEU A 84 -13.20 13.53 -16.92
N THR A 85 -13.90 12.91 -15.98
CA THR A 85 -13.81 11.47 -15.67
C THR A 85 -15.16 11.02 -15.12
N ASN A 86 -15.29 9.78 -14.64
CA ASN A 86 -16.54 9.29 -14.06
C ASN A 86 -16.77 9.82 -12.63
N HIS A 87 -18.03 9.88 -12.21
CA HIS A 87 -18.40 10.15 -10.82
C HIS A 87 -17.81 9.08 -9.91
N HIS A 88 -17.88 7.80 -10.30
CA HIS A 88 -17.32 6.72 -9.50
C HIS A 88 -15.78 6.74 -9.41
N CYS A 89 -15.08 7.31 -10.40
CA CYS A 89 -13.62 7.51 -10.38
C CYS A 89 -13.18 8.66 -9.46
N GLY A 90 -14.05 9.65 -9.25
CA GLY A 90 -13.84 10.74 -8.29
C GLY A 90 -14.53 10.51 -6.94
N TYR A 91 -15.13 9.34 -6.72
CA TYR A 91 -16.07 9.12 -5.62
C TYR A 91 -15.39 9.13 -4.25
N GLU A 92 -14.18 8.58 -4.17
CA GLU A 92 -13.35 8.65 -2.97
C GLU A 92 -12.97 10.11 -2.67
N ASP A 93 -12.60 10.89 -3.67
CA ASP A 93 -12.30 12.32 -3.50
C ASP A 93 -13.54 13.09 -3.01
N ILE A 94 -14.72 12.86 -3.61
CA ILE A 94 -15.99 13.50 -3.22
C ILE A 94 -16.36 13.12 -1.78
N GLN A 95 -16.24 11.83 -1.42
CA GLN A 95 -16.48 11.34 -0.07
C GLN A 95 -15.51 11.97 0.93
N SER A 96 -14.23 12.10 0.56
CA SER A 96 -13.21 12.66 1.44
C SER A 96 -13.47 14.13 1.78
N HIS A 97 -14.12 14.88 0.89
CA HIS A 97 -14.53 16.26 1.15
C HIS A 97 -15.90 16.38 1.81
N SER A 98 -16.65 15.29 1.91
CA SER A 98 -18.00 15.29 2.47
C SER A 98 -18.00 15.25 4.00
N SER A 99 -18.98 15.93 4.61
CA SER A 99 -19.30 15.84 6.03
C SER A 99 -20.82 15.87 6.22
N ILE A 100 -21.30 15.77 7.46
CA ILE A 100 -22.72 15.93 7.76
C ILE A 100 -23.19 17.35 7.37
N GLU A 101 -22.34 18.36 7.56
CA GLU A 101 -22.63 19.76 7.23
C GLU A 101 -22.51 20.05 5.73
N ASN A 102 -21.55 19.42 5.05
CA ASN A 102 -21.29 19.59 3.62
C ASN A 102 -21.30 18.22 2.93
N ASP A 103 -22.48 17.64 2.74
CA ASP A 103 -22.62 16.34 2.10
C ASP A 103 -22.56 16.48 0.57
N TYR A 104 -21.35 16.42 0.00
CA TYR A 104 -21.14 16.52 -1.44
C TYR A 104 -21.55 15.24 -2.19
N LEU A 105 -21.66 14.09 -1.51
CA LEU A 105 -22.23 12.87 -2.10
C LEU A 105 -23.70 13.11 -2.43
N THR A 106 -24.50 13.53 -1.46
CA THR A 106 -25.94 13.74 -1.65
C THR A 106 -26.25 14.95 -2.51
N ASN A 107 -25.51 16.05 -2.33
CA ASN A 107 -25.86 17.35 -2.93
C ASN A 107 -25.06 17.70 -4.19
N GLY A 108 -23.96 16.99 -4.46
CA GLY A 108 -22.97 17.38 -5.45
C GLY A 108 -22.11 18.57 -5.00
N PHE A 109 -21.15 18.93 -5.84
CA PHE A 109 -20.19 20.01 -5.58
C PHE A 109 -19.93 20.79 -6.87
N TRP A 110 -19.80 22.12 -6.80
CA TRP A 110 -19.53 22.97 -7.97
C TRP A 110 -18.74 24.23 -7.58
N ALA A 111 -17.43 24.23 -7.82
CA ALA A 111 -16.56 25.36 -7.51
C ALA A 111 -16.90 26.57 -8.41
N LYS A 112 -17.13 27.76 -7.83
CA LYS A 112 -17.47 28.98 -8.61
C LYS A 112 -16.24 29.72 -9.14
N SER A 113 -15.06 29.36 -8.67
CA SER A 113 -13.77 29.96 -9.06
C SER A 113 -12.63 28.95 -8.89
N TYR A 114 -11.44 29.24 -9.44
CA TYR A 114 -10.24 28.41 -9.23
C TYR A 114 -9.85 28.30 -7.74
N ALA A 115 -10.16 29.32 -6.93
CA ALA A 115 -9.85 29.33 -5.50
C ALA A 115 -10.76 28.40 -4.67
N GLU A 116 -11.91 28.01 -5.23
CA GLU A 116 -12.86 27.10 -4.60
C GLU A 116 -12.64 25.64 -5.02
N GLU A 117 -11.74 25.36 -5.97
CA GLU A 117 -11.42 23.98 -6.40
C GLU A 117 -10.67 23.25 -5.27
N LEU A 118 -11.17 22.08 -4.88
CA LEU A 118 -10.72 21.38 -3.66
C LEU A 118 -9.48 20.51 -3.93
N PRO A 119 -8.35 20.73 -3.25
CA PRO A 119 -7.17 19.88 -3.41
C PRO A 119 -7.43 18.45 -2.93
N ASN A 120 -6.95 17.46 -3.67
CA ASN A 120 -7.05 16.04 -3.29
C ASN A 120 -5.66 15.48 -3.01
N GLU A 121 -5.41 15.13 -1.75
CA GLU A 121 -4.14 14.55 -1.34
C GLU A 121 -3.97 13.14 -1.92
N GLY A 122 -2.78 12.85 -2.47
CA GLY A 122 -2.47 11.55 -3.07
C GLY A 122 -3.00 11.33 -4.49
N LYS A 123 -3.96 12.16 -4.97
CA LYS A 123 -4.49 12.02 -6.33
C LYS A 123 -3.47 12.43 -7.38
N THR A 124 -3.31 11.61 -8.42
CA THR A 124 -2.35 11.87 -9.51
C THR A 124 -2.98 11.82 -10.90
N ALA A 125 -2.42 12.59 -11.82
CA ALA A 125 -2.76 12.56 -13.25
C ALA A 125 -1.50 12.30 -14.08
N THR A 126 -1.45 11.15 -14.75
CA THR A 126 -0.30 10.68 -15.52
C THR A 126 -0.57 10.74 -17.02
N LEU A 127 0.31 11.41 -17.77
CA LEU A 127 0.23 11.56 -19.22
C LEU A 127 1.32 10.74 -19.91
N LEU A 128 0.97 10.05 -21.01
CA LEU A 128 1.97 9.35 -21.84
C LEU A 128 2.80 10.36 -22.66
N VAL A 129 4.10 10.40 -22.41
CA VAL A 129 5.07 11.16 -23.22
C VAL A 129 5.41 10.38 -24.49
N ARG A 130 5.88 9.14 -24.34
CA ARG A 130 6.25 8.25 -25.47
C ARG A 130 6.19 6.77 -25.06
N MET A 131 6.07 5.89 -26.05
CA MET A 131 6.27 4.44 -25.89
C MET A 131 7.24 3.90 -26.95
N GLU A 132 8.00 2.86 -26.60
CA GLU A 132 9.04 2.24 -27.45
C GLU A 132 8.99 0.71 -27.31
N ASP A 133 9.14 -0.02 -28.42
CA ASP A 133 9.33 -1.48 -28.39
C ASP A 133 10.79 -1.78 -28.02
N VAL A 134 10.98 -2.40 -26.86
CA VAL A 134 12.31 -2.78 -26.34
C VAL A 134 12.49 -4.29 -26.30
N THR A 135 11.61 -5.04 -26.99
CA THR A 135 11.62 -6.51 -26.99
C THR A 135 12.98 -7.07 -27.37
N GLU A 136 13.58 -6.59 -28.46
CA GLU A 136 14.87 -7.12 -28.93
C GLU A 136 16.02 -6.84 -27.95
N LYS A 137 15.97 -5.70 -27.25
CA LYS A 137 16.98 -5.33 -26.25
C LYS A 137 16.94 -6.28 -25.05
N ILE A 138 15.76 -6.76 -24.67
CA ILE A 138 15.58 -7.69 -23.56
C ILE A 138 15.82 -9.14 -24.01
N VAL A 139 15.15 -9.58 -25.07
CA VAL A 139 15.16 -10.99 -25.52
C VAL A 139 16.57 -11.49 -25.89
N LYS A 140 17.45 -10.62 -26.41
CA LYS A 140 18.84 -11.00 -26.74
C LYS A 140 19.67 -11.44 -25.52
N GLU A 141 19.28 -11.00 -24.33
CA GLU A 141 19.97 -11.30 -23.06
C GLU A 141 19.36 -12.52 -22.34
N LEU A 142 18.32 -13.12 -22.94
CA LEU A 142 17.62 -14.28 -22.40
C LEU A 142 17.98 -15.52 -23.22
N ASN A 143 18.03 -16.68 -22.58
CA ASN A 143 18.19 -17.96 -23.25
C ASN A 143 17.17 -18.99 -22.72
N ASP A 144 17.06 -20.13 -23.41
CA ASP A 144 16.09 -21.19 -23.08
C ASP A 144 16.58 -22.10 -21.93
N GLU A 145 17.80 -21.92 -21.39
CA GLU A 145 18.35 -22.69 -20.26
C GLU A 145 18.12 -22.02 -18.90
N MET A 146 17.78 -20.73 -18.88
CA MET A 146 17.42 -20.00 -17.66
C MET A 146 16.15 -20.58 -17.03
N SER A 147 16.17 -20.76 -15.71
CA SER A 147 14.93 -20.96 -14.95
C SER A 147 14.00 -19.75 -15.10
N GLN A 148 12.70 -19.95 -14.84
CA GLN A 148 11.72 -18.87 -14.90
C GLN A 148 12.10 -17.71 -13.96
N THR A 149 12.54 -18.00 -12.73
CA THR A 149 13.01 -17.00 -11.77
C THR A 149 14.21 -16.20 -12.30
N GLU A 150 15.26 -16.86 -12.78
CA GLU A 150 16.44 -16.19 -13.35
C GLU A 150 16.07 -15.32 -14.56
N ARG A 151 15.14 -15.81 -15.39
CA ARG A 151 14.64 -15.08 -16.55
C ARG A 151 13.93 -13.80 -16.13
N GLU A 152 13.07 -13.84 -15.12
CA GLU A 152 12.35 -12.68 -14.59
C GLU A 152 13.27 -11.66 -13.93
N GLU A 153 14.25 -12.13 -13.14
CA GLU A 153 15.28 -11.27 -12.55
C GLU A 153 16.09 -10.55 -13.64
N LYS A 154 16.48 -11.27 -14.69
CA LYS A 154 17.20 -10.69 -15.84
C LYS A 154 16.34 -9.68 -16.60
N ILE A 155 15.06 -10.00 -16.85
CA ILE A 155 14.11 -9.06 -17.47
C ILE A 155 13.98 -7.79 -16.62
N ARG A 156 13.83 -7.93 -15.31
CA ARG A 156 13.70 -6.79 -14.37
C ARG A 156 14.94 -5.91 -14.41
N ALA A 157 16.13 -6.49 -14.27
CA ALA A 157 17.38 -5.74 -14.29
C ALA A 157 17.56 -4.91 -15.57
N ILE A 158 17.30 -5.50 -16.74
CA ILE A 158 17.40 -4.79 -18.03
C ILE A 158 16.29 -3.73 -18.16
N SER A 159 15.09 -4.05 -17.67
CA SER A 159 13.96 -3.12 -17.69
C SER A 159 14.25 -1.86 -16.87
N ASP A 160 14.84 -2.03 -15.69
CA ASP A 160 15.22 -0.93 -14.80
C ASP A 160 16.32 -0.08 -15.43
N GLU A 161 17.32 -0.70 -16.08
CA GLU A 161 18.36 0.01 -16.84
C GLU A 161 17.76 0.85 -17.98
N LEU A 162 16.90 0.24 -18.81
CA LEU A 162 16.24 0.92 -19.93
C LEU A 162 15.33 2.06 -19.47
N ALA A 163 14.62 1.88 -18.36
CA ALA A 163 13.78 2.92 -17.77
C ALA A 163 14.63 4.09 -17.25
N ALA A 164 15.73 3.82 -16.54
CA ALA A 164 16.66 4.83 -16.06
C ALA A 164 17.33 5.61 -17.22
N GLU A 165 17.80 4.91 -18.26
CA GLU A 165 18.37 5.53 -19.47
C GLU A 165 17.34 6.44 -20.16
N ALA A 166 16.08 6.00 -20.22
CA ALA A 166 15.02 6.72 -20.90
C ALA A 166 14.67 8.08 -20.30
N ILE A 167 14.88 8.27 -18.99
CA ILE A 167 14.55 9.50 -18.26
C ILE A 167 15.78 10.35 -17.92
N GLY A 168 16.98 9.76 -17.74
CA GLY A 168 18.17 10.50 -17.32
C GLY A 168 17.92 11.37 -16.09
N GLU A 169 18.33 12.65 -16.14
CA GLU A 169 18.12 13.63 -15.04
C GLU A 169 16.81 14.44 -15.20
N THR A 170 15.82 13.93 -15.94
CA THR A 170 14.53 14.61 -16.11
C THR A 170 13.54 14.31 -14.99
N HIS A 171 12.42 15.03 -14.94
CA HIS A 171 11.32 14.78 -13.99
C HIS A 171 10.36 13.67 -14.45
N TYR A 172 10.60 13.06 -15.61
CA TYR A 172 9.74 12.01 -16.14
C TYR A 172 9.89 10.71 -15.35
N GLU A 173 8.86 9.89 -15.41
CA GLU A 173 8.85 8.53 -14.90
C GLU A 173 8.90 7.58 -16.10
N ALA A 174 9.54 6.42 -15.96
CA ALA A 174 9.51 5.40 -16.99
C ALA A 174 9.41 3.99 -16.39
N GLU A 175 8.77 3.10 -17.15
CA GLU A 175 8.70 1.68 -16.81
C GLU A 175 8.65 0.84 -18.08
N VAL A 176 9.19 -0.37 -18.01
CA VAL A 176 8.99 -1.39 -19.05
C VAL A 176 7.89 -2.35 -18.60
N LYS A 177 6.90 -2.55 -19.46
CA LYS A 177 5.81 -3.51 -19.23
C LYS A 177 5.99 -4.73 -20.13
N SER A 178 5.68 -5.89 -19.54
CA SER A 178 5.61 -7.18 -20.23
C SER A 178 4.24 -7.37 -20.91
N PHE A 179 4.23 -7.95 -22.10
CA PHE A 179 3.04 -8.24 -22.89
C PHE A 179 3.12 -9.65 -23.49
N PHE A 180 1.96 -10.24 -23.77
CA PHE A 180 1.84 -11.60 -24.32
C PHE A 180 2.58 -12.63 -23.45
N GLU A 181 2.34 -12.61 -22.13
CA GLU A 181 2.95 -13.54 -21.16
C GLU A 181 4.50 -13.56 -21.23
N GLY A 182 5.14 -12.38 -21.27
CA GLY A 182 6.62 -12.29 -21.31
C GLY A 182 7.25 -12.49 -22.69
N ASN A 183 6.48 -12.38 -23.76
CA ASN A 183 7.00 -12.52 -25.14
C ASN A 183 7.31 -11.18 -25.81
N ARG A 184 6.78 -10.05 -25.32
CA ARG A 184 7.06 -8.69 -25.83
C ARG A 184 7.21 -7.71 -24.68
N PHE A 185 8.01 -6.68 -24.89
CA PHE A 185 8.32 -5.68 -23.87
C PHE A 185 8.28 -4.28 -24.46
N TYR A 186 7.56 -3.37 -23.81
CA TYR A 186 7.45 -1.97 -24.23
C TYR A 186 7.83 -1.05 -23.08
N LEU A 187 8.70 -0.09 -23.37
CA LEU A 187 9.05 1.01 -22.49
C LEU A 187 7.99 2.12 -22.63
N PHE A 188 7.53 2.64 -21.50
CA PHE A 188 6.64 3.79 -21.41
C PHE A 188 7.34 4.90 -20.63
N VAL A 189 7.23 6.13 -21.13
CA VAL A 189 7.71 7.34 -20.46
C VAL A 189 6.51 8.24 -20.19
N PHE A 190 6.42 8.71 -18.96
CA PHE A 190 5.27 9.39 -18.41
C PHE A 190 5.64 10.72 -17.76
N GLU A 191 4.65 11.61 -17.69
CA GLU A 191 4.68 12.83 -16.89
C GLU A 191 3.53 12.78 -15.89
N THR A 192 3.84 12.77 -14.59
CA THR A 192 2.86 12.57 -13.50
C THR A 192 2.68 13.86 -12.70
N PHE A 193 1.47 14.42 -12.71
CA PHE A 193 1.07 15.59 -11.93
C PHE A 193 0.44 15.17 -10.59
N LYS A 194 0.70 15.94 -9.53
CA LYS A 194 0.34 15.60 -8.14
C LYS A 194 -0.62 16.60 -7.47
N ASP A 195 -0.94 17.72 -8.11
CA ASP A 195 -1.92 18.69 -7.63
C ASP A 195 -3.17 18.61 -8.52
N ILE A 196 -4.07 17.68 -8.17
CA ILE A 196 -5.31 17.43 -8.90
C ILE A 196 -6.48 17.86 -8.02
N ARG A 197 -7.26 18.86 -8.47
CA ARG A 197 -8.31 19.47 -7.66
C ARG A 197 -9.69 19.11 -8.15
N LEU A 198 -10.63 18.84 -7.24
CA LEU A 198 -12.04 18.61 -7.54
C LEU A 198 -12.69 19.93 -7.91
N VAL A 199 -13.35 19.96 -9.07
CA VAL A 199 -13.96 21.17 -9.66
C VAL A 199 -15.48 21.09 -9.62
N GLY A 200 -16.02 19.91 -9.91
CA GLY A 200 -17.46 19.69 -9.90
C GLY A 200 -17.84 18.23 -9.91
N ALA A 201 -18.95 17.91 -9.25
CA ALA A 201 -19.56 16.59 -9.22
C ALA A 201 -21.09 16.74 -9.14
N PRO A 202 -21.87 16.02 -9.96
CA PRO A 202 -23.30 15.89 -9.74
C PRO A 202 -23.59 15.16 -8.42
N PRO A 203 -24.80 15.29 -7.84
CA PRO A 203 -25.22 14.47 -6.70
C PRO A 203 -25.29 12.99 -7.07
N GLU A 204 -25.22 12.09 -6.08
CA GLU A 204 -25.36 10.64 -6.26
C GLU A 204 -26.64 10.24 -7.01
N SER A 205 -27.74 10.94 -6.76
CA SER A 205 -29.02 10.77 -7.49
C SER A 205 -28.92 10.98 -9.01
N ILE A 206 -27.79 11.50 -9.51
CA ILE A 206 -27.46 11.64 -10.93
C ILE A 206 -26.20 10.84 -11.26
N GLY A 207 -25.12 11.06 -10.52
CA GLY A 207 -23.80 10.46 -10.75
C GLY A 207 -23.75 8.95 -10.50
N LYS A 208 -24.69 8.42 -9.72
CA LYS A 208 -24.80 7.01 -9.34
C LYS A 208 -26.26 6.50 -9.38
N PHE A 209 -27.15 7.17 -10.11
CA PHE A 209 -28.56 6.77 -10.25
C PHE A 209 -28.69 5.28 -10.61
N GLY A 210 -29.47 4.55 -9.81
CA GLY A 210 -29.70 3.11 -9.88
C GLY A 210 -28.67 2.24 -9.15
N HIS A 211 -27.61 2.83 -8.59
CA HIS A 211 -26.58 2.21 -7.74
C HIS A 211 -26.27 0.76 -8.10
N ASP A 212 -26.46 -0.18 -7.17
CA ASP A 212 -26.12 -1.58 -7.33
C ASP A 212 -27.10 -2.31 -8.24
N THR A 213 -28.38 -1.93 -8.25
CA THR A 213 -29.41 -2.56 -9.10
C THR A 213 -29.07 -2.39 -10.57
N ASP A 214 -28.75 -1.17 -10.99
CA ASP A 214 -28.43 -0.84 -12.37
C ASP A 214 -26.95 -1.09 -12.72
N ASN A 215 -26.02 -1.24 -11.77
CA ASN A 215 -24.59 -1.49 -12.05
C ASN A 215 -24.38 -2.69 -13.01
N TRP A 216 -23.48 -2.58 -14.00
CA TRP A 216 -23.31 -3.58 -15.08
C TRP A 216 -24.57 -3.89 -15.91
N MET A 217 -25.63 -3.05 -15.87
CA MET A 217 -26.85 -3.26 -16.64
C MET A 217 -27.03 -2.21 -17.73
N TRP A 218 -27.61 -2.63 -18.86
CA TRP A 218 -28.24 -1.77 -19.85
C TRP A 218 -29.72 -2.20 -19.99
N PRO A 219 -30.70 -1.28 -20.16
CA PRO A 219 -30.60 0.18 -20.27
C PRO A 219 -30.14 0.92 -19.00
N ARG A 220 -29.25 1.91 -19.15
CA ARG A 220 -28.67 2.72 -18.05
C ARG A 220 -29.03 4.20 -18.18
N HIS A 221 -29.25 4.88 -17.06
CA HIS A 221 -29.71 6.28 -17.02
C HIS A 221 -28.87 7.16 -16.08
N THR A 222 -27.59 6.84 -15.93
CA THR A 222 -26.69 7.45 -14.94
C THR A 222 -25.86 8.56 -15.58
N GLY A 223 -25.85 9.74 -14.98
CA GLY A 223 -24.96 10.84 -15.34
C GLY A 223 -23.59 10.67 -14.72
N ASP A 224 -22.91 9.56 -15.02
CA ASP A 224 -21.66 9.15 -14.34
C ASP A 224 -20.45 9.99 -14.81
N PHE A 225 -20.34 11.21 -14.27
CA PHE A 225 -19.20 12.08 -14.51
C PHE A 225 -18.80 12.88 -13.25
N SER A 226 -17.53 13.23 -13.16
CA SER A 226 -16.99 14.25 -12.24
C SER A 226 -15.93 15.08 -12.99
N ILE A 227 -15.57 16.22 -12.41
CA ILE A 227 -14.71 17.22 -13.04
C ILE A 227 -13.56 17.54 -12.11
N PHE A 228 -12.35 17.44 -12.63
CA PHE A 228 -11.12 17.81 -11.93
C PHE A 228 -10.32 18.83 -12.72
N ARG A 229 -9.23 19.32 -12.15
CA ARG A 229 -8.24 20.14 -12.86
C ARG A 229 -6.83 19.77 -12.46
N ILE A 230 -5.95 19.68 -13.46
CA ILE A 230 -4.50 19.56 -13.26
C ILE A 230 -3.92 20.94 -12.92
N TYR A 231 -3.20 21.02 -11.80
CA TYR A 231 -2.36 22.15 -11.44
C TYR A 231 -0.87 21.78 -11.53
N CYS A 232 -0.03 22.77 -11.79
CA CYS A 232 1.41 22.63 -11.92
C CYS A 232 2.13 23.83 -11.30
N ALA A 233 3.44 23.73 -11.12
CA ALA A 233 4.25 24.89 -10.76
C ALA A 233 4.16 25.98 -11.83
N PRO A 234 4.48 27.25 -11.50
CA PRO A 234 4.47 28.35 -12.48
C PRO A 234 5.37 28.15 -13.70
N ASP A 235 6.37 27.26 -13.63
CA ASP A 235 7.23 26.89 -14.76
C ASP A 235 6.61 25.81 -15.68
N GLY A 236 5.40 25.33 -15.35
CA GLY A 236 4.65 24.33 -16.10
C GLY A 236 4.93 22.88 -15.69
N LYS A 237 5.86 22.62 -14.76
CA LYS A 237 6.23 21.26 -14.36
C LYS A 237 5.32 20.70 -13.26
N PRO A 238 5.20 19.37 -13.17
CA PRO A 238 4.56 18.73 -12.02
C PRO A 238 5.11 19.23 -10.69
N ALA A 239 4.22 19.48 -9.74
CA ALA A 239 4.56 19.89 -8.39
C ALA A 239 3.55 19.31 -7.40
N ASP A 240 3.97 19.16 -6.15
CA ASP A 240 3.05 18.91 -5.05
C ASP A 240 2.13 20.12 -4.86
N TYR A 241 1.03 19.93 -4.10
CA TYR A 241 0.07 20.99 -3.86
C TYR A 241 0.71 22.26 -3.30
N SER A 242 0.43 23.39 -3.95
CA SER A 242 0.74 24.73 -3.47
C SER A 242 -0.38 25.70 -3.85
N LYS A 243 -0.60 26.71 -3.01
CA LYS A 243 -1.53 27.81 -3.33
C LYS A 243 -1.05 28.64 -4.52
N ASP A 244 0.26 28.61 -4.81
CA ASP A 244 0.88 29.33 -5.93
C ASP A 244 0.88 28.54 -7.23
N ASN A 245 0.47 27.26 -7.19
CA ASN A 245 0.34 26.45 -8.41
C ASN A 245 -0.75 27.04 -9.32
N VAL A 246 -0.53 26.90 -10.62
CA VAL A 246 -1.40 27.44 -11.67
C VAL A 246 -2.05 26.31 -12.47
N PRO A 247 -3.23 26.54 -13.10
CA PRO A 247 -3.81 25.58 -14.02
C PRO A 247 -2.84 25.14 -15.13
N TYR A 248 -2.71 23.84 -15.32
CA TYR A 248 -1.84 23.26 -16.35
C TYR A 248 -2.32 23.62 -17.77
N THR A 249 -1.38 24.00 -18.64
CA THR A 249 -1.66 24.23 -20.06
C THR A 249 -1.25 22.98 -20.86
N PRO A 250 -2.21 22.19 -21.38
CA PRO A 250 -1.92 20.93 -22.03
C PRO A 250 -1.42 21.13 -23.47
N LYS A 251 -0.70 20.12 -23.99
CA LYS A 251 -0.30 20.06 -25.41
C LYS A 251 -1.49 19.83 -26.34
N HIS A 252 -2.55 19.20 -25.83
CA HIS A 252 -3.80 18.94 -26.55
C HIS A 252 -4.97 18.95 -25.56
N HIS A 253 -6.15 19.35 -26.03
CA HIS A 253 -7.41 19.15 -25.31
C HIS A 253 -8.50 18.77 -26.30
N LEU A 254 -9.44 17.95 -25.87
CA LEU A 254 -10.47 17.40 -26.73
C LEU A 254 -11.58 18.44 -26.99
N PRO A 255 -11.90 18.76 -28.25
CA PRO A 255 -13.10 19.52 -28.55
C PRO A 255 -14.35 18.64 -28.35
N ILE A 256 -15.42 19.23 -27.82
CA ILE A 256 -16.68 18.56 -27.52
C ILE A 256 -17.67 18.74 -28.67
N SER A 257 -18.37 17.68 -29.08
CA SER A 257 -19.36 17.73 -30.16
C SER A 257 -20.80 17.84 -29.64
N LEU A 258 -21.56 18.84 -30.08
CA LEU A 258 -23.01 18.93 -29.79
C LEU A 258 -23.92 18.23 -30.81
N LYS A 259 -23.34 17.61 -31.84
CA LYS A 259 -24.10 16.96 -32.92
C LYS A 259 -24.88 15.73 -32.48
N GLY A 260 -24.56 15.19 -31.30
CA GLY A 260 -25.14 13.96 -30.78
C GLY A 260 -24.65 12.72 -31.53
N VAL A 261 -25.22 11.58 -31.16
CA VAL A 261 -24.84 10.26 -31.68
C VAL A 261 -26.02 9.55 -32.36
N HIS A 262 -25.70 8.84 -33.44
CA HIS A 262 -26.64 8.06 -34.24
C HIS A 262 -26.16 6.63 -34.41
N LYS A 263 -27.11 5.70 -34.57
CA LYS A 263 -26.79 4.29 -34.87
C LYS A 263 -25.88 4.21 -36.10
N GLY A 264 -24.78 3.47 -35.98
CA GLY A 264 -23.76 3.29 -37.01
C GLY A 264 -22.63 4.33 -37.00
N ASP A 265 -22.70 5.37 -36.17
CA ASP A 265 -21.61 6.33 -36.03
C ASP A 265 -20.34 5.62 -35.52
N PHE A 266 -19.19 5.98 -36.11
CA PHE A 266 -17.88 5.55 -35.63
C PHE A 266 -17.62 6.08 -34.21
N ALA A 267 -17.16 5.18 -33.33
CA ALA A 267 -16.74 5.52 -31.98
C ALA A 267 -15.40 4.84 -31.65
N MET A 268 -14.46 5.60 -31.10
CA MET A 268 -13.24 5.04 -30.51
C MET A 268 -13.09 5.47 -29.07
N VAL A 269 -12.56 4.56 -28.25
CA VAL A 269 -12.28 4.79 -26.84
C VAL A 269 -10.78 4.61 -26.63
N ILE A 270 -10.17 5.57 -25.93
CA ILE A 270 -8.75 5.55 -25.58
C ILE A 270 -8.64 5.66 -24.06
N GLY A 271 -7.94 4.74 -23.41
CA GLY A 271 -7.80 4.75 -21.96
C GLY A 271 -6.85 3.69 -21.44
N PHE A 272 -6.87 3.45 -20.13
CA PHE A 272 -5.93 2.58 -19.43
C PHE A 272 -6.63 1.33 -18.89
N PRO A 273 -7.00 0.35 -19.75
CA PRO A 273 -7.60 -0.89 -19.29
C PRO A 273 -6.66 -1.61 -18.32
N GLY A 274 -7.20 -2.04 -17.19
CA GLY A 274 -6.49 -2.63 -16.07
C GLY A 274 -5.98 -4.03 -16.37
N THR A 275 -6.84 -5.02 -16.45
CA THR A 275 -6.43 -6.42 -16.64
C THR A 275 -7.42 -7.23 -17.47
N THR A 276 -6.91 -8.03 -18.39
CA THR A 276 -7.65 -9.09 -19.10
C THR A 276 -6.83 -10.37 -19.10
N GLU A 277 -7.47 -11.51 -19.37
CA GLU A 277 -6.84 -12.83 -19.45
C GLU A 277 -7.34 -13.59 -20.72
N ARG A 278 -7.20 -12.96 -21.89
CA ARG A 278 -7.64 -13.48 -23.19
C ARG A 278 -6.91 -14.77 -23.58
N PHE A 279 -5.68 -14.94 -23.10
CA PHE A 279 -4.87 -16.14 -23.34
C PHE A 279 -5.10 -17.27 -22.33
N LEU A 280 -6.02 -17.11 -21.37
CA LEU A 280 -6.32 -18.14 -20.37
C LEU A 280 -6.70 -19.47 -21.03
N THR A 281 -6.12 -20.58 -20.55
CA THR A 281 -6.45 -21.95 -20.96
C THR A 281 -7.75 -22.42 -20.32
N SER A 282 -8.27 -23.56 -20.77
CA SER A 282 -9.44 -24.21 -20.19
C SER A 282 -9.27 -24.47 -18.70
N PHE A 283 -8.06 -24.82 -18.25
CA PHE A 283 -7.71 -25.01 -16.84
C PHE A 283 -7.82 -23.72 -16.02
N GLY A 284 -7.35 -22.60 -16.55
CA GLY A 284 -7.49 -21.30 -15.87
C GLY A 284 -8.94 -20.81 -15.83
N VAL A 285 -9.70 -21.05 -16.89
CA VAL A 285 -11.15 -20.74 -16.90
C VAL A 285 -11.90 -21.59 -15.87
N GLU A 286 -11.55 -22.87 -15.72
CA GLU A 286 -12.08 -23.76 -14.68
C GLU A 286 -11.75 -23.23 -13.28
N GLU A 287 -10.48 -22.88 -12.97
CA GLU A 287 -10.09 -22.28 -11.68
C GLU A 287 -10.87 -20.99 -11.39
N THR A 288 -11.08 -20.13 -12.39
CA THR A 288 -11.87 -18.91 -12.23
C THR A 288 -13.32 -19.19 -11.85
N ILE A 289 -13.98 -20.13 -12.54
CA ILE A 289 -15.39 -20.43 -12.35
C ILE A 289 -15.66 -21.21 -11.06
N ASP A 290 -14.81 -22.20 -10.77
CA ASP A 290 -15.05 -23.19 -9.72
C ASP A 290 -14.40 -22.81 -8.39
N ASP A 291 -13.31 -22.03 -8.42
CA ASP A 291 -12.51 -21.70 -7.24
C ASP A 291 -12.51 -20.19 -6.93
N ASN A 292 -11.96 -19.35 -7.81
CA ASN A 292 -11.71 -17.93 -7.51
C ASN A 292 -13.00 -17.11 -7.28
N ASN A 293 -13.92 -17.12 -8.25
CA ASN A 293 -15.14 -16.30 -8.18
C ASN A 293 -16.10 -16.76 -7.07
N PRO A 294 -16.37 -18.06 -6.85
CA PRO A 294 -17.24 -18.52 -5.77
C PRO A 294 -16.75 -18.10 -4.38
N ILE A 295 -15.43 -18.12 -4.13
CA ILE A 295 -14.85 -17.67 -2.85
C ILE A 295 -15.12 -16.18 -2.64
N ARG A 296 -14.81 -15.34 -3.64
CA ARG A 296 -15.09 -13.89 -3.58
C ARG A 296 -16.57 -13.62 -3.33
N ILE A 297 -17.47 -14.28 -4.06
CA ILE A 297 -18.92 -14.09 -3.92
C ILE A 297 -19.35 -14.43 -2.49
N LYS A 298 -18.92 -15.58 -1.95
CA LYS A 298 -19.27 -16.04 -0.60
C LYS A 298 -18.82 -15.04 0.47
N VAL A 299 -17.55 -14.61 0.42
CA VAL A 299 -16.97 -13.74 1.44
C VAL A 299 -17.58 -12.33 1.38
N ARG A 300 -17.71 -11.76 0.16
CA ARG A 300 -18.24 -10.41 -0.02
C ARG A 300 -19.73 -10.32 0.25
N ASP A 301 -20.53 -11.34 -0.06
CA ASP A 301 -21.95 -11.38 0.30
C ASP A 301 -22.15 -11.27 1.83
N ALA A 302 -21.33 -11.99 2.61
CA ALA A 302 -21.37 -11.90 4.06
C ALA A 302 -20.95 -10.53 4.58
N LYS A 303 -19.85 -9.97 4.05
CA LYS A 303 -19.34 -8.64 4.43
C LYS A 303 -20.32 -7.52 4.08
N GLN A 304 -20.86 -7.52 2.86
CA GLN A 304 -21.76 -6.48 2.37
C GLN A 304 -23.06 -6.43 3.17
N LYS A 305 -23.64 -7.57 3.55
CA LYS A 305 -24.83 -7.60 4.43
C LYS A 305 -24.61 -6.86 5.74
N ILE A 306 -23.41 -6.99 6.32
CA ILE A 306 -23.06 -6.29 7.57
C ILE A 306 -22.92 -4.78 7.31
N MET A 307 -22.20 -4.40 6.24
CA MET A 307 -22.03 -3.00 5.84
C MET A 307 -23.37 -2.31 5.55
N THR A 308 -24.24 -2.93 4.73
CA THR A 308 -25.56 -2.39 4.40
C THR A 308 -26.41 -2.14 5.65
N ASN A 309 -26.45 -3.10 6.58
CA ASN A 309 -27.20 -2.93 7.83
C ASN A 309 -26.66 -1.77 8.69
N ALA A 310 -25.34 -1.56 8.71
CA ALA A 310 -24.73 -0.46 9.44
C ALA A 310 -24.97 0.90 8.76
N MET A 311 -24.78 0.97 7.43
CA MET A 311 -25.04 2.18 6.63
C MET A 311 -26.50 2.61 6.69
N ASN A 312 -27.45 1.68 6.73
CA ASN A 312 -28.88 2.00 6.85
C ASN A 312 -29.27 2.48 8.26
N ALA A 313 -28.47 2.16 9.27
CA ALA A 313 -28.78 2.47 10.67
C ALA A 313 -28.18 3.82 11.12
N ASP A 314 -27.11 4.29 10.48
CA ASP A 314 -26.38 5.47 10.90
C ASP A 314 -25.83 6.26 9.70
N GLU A 315 -26.18 7.54 9.62
CA GLU A 315 -25.81 8.46 8.54
C GLU A 315 -24.30 8.72 8.46
N LYS A 316 -23.61 8.75 9.61
CA LYS A 316 -22.14 8.86 9.64
C LYS A 316 -21.54 7.61 9.03
N VAL A 317 -22.01 6.42 9.43
CA VAL A 317 -21.52 5.15 8.87
C VAL A 317 -21.82 5.04 7.38
N ARG A 318 -22.99 5.53 6.92
CA ARG A 318 -23.31 5.64 5.49
C ARG A 318 -22.22 6.39 4.73
N ILE A 319 -21.81 7.57 5.19
CA ILE A 319 -20.75 8.39 4.56
C ILE A 319 -19.39 7.68 4.65
N GLN A 320 -19.04 7.12 5.82
CA GLN A 320 -17.77 6.43 6.04
C GLN A 320 -17.59 5.18 5.16
N TYR A 321 -18.66 4.42 4.94
CA TYR A 321 -18.62 3.12 4.24
C TYR A 321 -19.07 3.18 2.78
N ALA A 322 -19.57 4.32 2.29
CA ALA A 322 -20.10 4.46 0.93
C ALA A 322 -19.10 3.99 -0.15
N ALA A 323 -17.86 4.48 -0.11
CA ALA A 323 -16.81 4.10 -1.06
C ALA A 323 -16.39 2.63 -0.92
N LYS A 324 -16.21 2.16 0.31
CA LYS A 324 -15.80 0.78 0.65
C LYS A 324 -16.83 -0.24 0.19
N TYR A 325 -18.11 0.03 0.44
CA TYR A 325 -19.23 -0.80 0.00
C TYR A 325 -19.31 -0.84 -1.53
N ALA A 326 -19.22 0.32 -2.20
CA ALA A 326 -19.28 0.40 -3.65
C ALA A 326 -18.16 -0.42 -4.34
N GLN A 327 -16.93 -0.30 -3.85
CA GLN A 327 -15.79 -1.07 -4.36
C GLN A 327 -15.99 -2.59 -4.16
N SER A 328 -16.50 -2.97 -2.98
CA SER A 328 -16.85 -4.36 -2.66
C SER A 328 -17.93 -4.91 -3.62
N SER A 329 -19.03 -4.17 -3.78
CA SER A 329 -20.21 -4.53 -4.58
C SER A 329 -19.87 -4.67 -6.06
N ASN A 330 -19.02 -3.79 -6.59
CA ASN A 330 -18.65 -3.79 -7.99
C ASN A 330 -18.07 -5.14 -8.47
N TYR A 331 -17.02 -5.62 -7.80
CA TYR A 331 -16.38 -6.90 -8.16
C TYR A 331 -17.18 -8.12 -7.72
N TRP A 332 -18.05 -7.99 -6.70
CA TRP A 332 -19.00 -9.03 -6.32
C TRP A 332 -19.99 -9.30 -7.46
N LYS A 333 -20.65 -8.25 -7.98
CA LYS A 333 -21.60 -8.36 -9.09
C LYS A 333 -20.91 -8.80 -10.38
N TYR A 334 -19.73 -8.26 -10.67
CA TYR A 334 -18.89 -8.66 -11.80
C TYR A 334 -18.61 -10.17 -11.78
N SER A 335 -18.19 -10.74 -10.65
CA SER A 335 -17.85 -12.17 -10.54
C SER A 335 -19.05 -13.09 -10.80
N ILE A 336 -20.26 -12.67 -10.38
CA ILE A 336 -21.51 -13.37 -10.68
C ILE A 336 -21.80 -13.33 -12.19
N GLY A 337 -21.66 -12.15 -12.81
CA GLY A 337 -21.85 -11.96 -14.24
C GLY A 337 -20.85 -12.76 -15.08
N GLN A 338 -19.56 -12.70 -14.74
CA GLN A 338 -18.49 -13.41 -15.43
C GLN A 338 -18.75 -14.92 -15.42
N ASN A 339 -19.06 -15.52 -14.26
CA ASN A 339 -19.38 -16.94 -14.18
C ASN A 339 -20.58 -17.35 -15.04
N LYS A 340 -21.64 -16.52 -15.08
CA LYS A 340 -22.80 -16.76 -15.94
C LYS A 340 -22.45 -16.66 -17.43
N GLY A 341 -21.70 -15.64 -17.82
CA GLY A 341 -21.24 -15.43 -19.20
C GLY A 341 -20.37 -16.57 -19.70
N LEU A 342 -19.34 -16.95 -18.93
CA LEU A 342 -18.42 -18.04 -19.30
C LEU A 342 -19.15 -19.39 -19.48
N LYS A 343 -20.11 -19.71 -18.61
CA LYS A 343 -20.94 -20.92 -18.73
C LYS A 343 -21.86 -20.86 -19.95
N ARG A 344 -22.57 -19.75 -20.15
CA ARG A 344 -23.47 -19.54 -21.30
C ARG A 344 -22.73 -19.70 -22.63
N LEU A 345 -21.53 -19.15 -22.71
CA LEU A 345 -20.70 -19.16 -23.92
C LEU A 345 -19.95 -20.47 -24.18
N LYS A 346 -19.99 -21.42 -23.25
CA LYS A 346 -19.20 -22.66 -23.27
C LYS A 346 -17.70 -22.39 -23.49
N VAL A 347 -17.15 -21.45 -22.73
CA VAL A 347 -15.76 -20.98 -22.93
C VAL A 347 -14.75 -22.10 -22.72
N ILE A 348 -14.95 -22.94 -21.71
CA ILE A 348 -14.10 -24.10 -21.45
C ILE A 348 -14.01 -25.00 -22.70
N ASP A 349 -15.14 -25.32 -23.34
CA ASP A 349 -15.15 -26.16 -24.55
C ASP A 349 -14.39 -25.51 -25.70
N LYS A 350 -14.61 -24.21 -25.93
CA LYS A 350 -13.90 -23.44 -26.97
C LYS A 350 -12.38 -23.41 -26.73
N LYS A 351 -11.95 -23.26 -25.47
CA LYS A 351 -10.53 -23.29 -25.10
C LYS A 351 -9.94 -24.68 -25.31
N LYS A 352 -10.65 -25.75 -24.92
CA LYS A 352 -10.25 -27.15 -25.19
C LYS A 352 -10.07 -27.43 -26.68
N ASP A 353 -10.93 -26.88 -27.54
CA ASP A 353 -10.80 -27.04 -28.98
C ASP A 353 -9.60 -26.28 -29.56
N LEU A 354 -9.33 -25.06 -29.07
CA LEU A 354 -8.13 -24.29 -29.42
C LEU A 354 -6.86 -25.03 -28.99
N GLU A 355 -6.83 -25.55 -27.76
CA GLU A 355 -5.71 -26.31 -27.19
C GLU A 355 -5.39 -27.55 -28.03
N LYS A 356 -6.41 -28.37 -28.35
CA LYS A 356 -6.24 -29.55 -29.23
C LYS A 356 -5.70 -29.16 -30.62
N ALA A 357 -6.20 -28.06 -31.18
CA ALA A 357 -5.72 -27.57 -32.47
C ALA A 357 -4.26 -27.10 -32.40
N LEU A 358 -3.84 -26.48 -31.30
CA LEU A 358 -2.47 -26.09 -31.06
C LEU A 358 -1.55 -27.30 -30.86
N GLU A 359 -1.94 -28.28 -30.04
CA GLU A 359 -1.18 -29.53 -29.84
C GLU A 359 -0.96 -30.27 -31.16
N LYS A 360 -1.98 -30.35 -32.02
CA LYS A 360 -1.85 -30.95 -33.34
C LYS A 360 -0.84 -30.20 -34.21
N TRP A 361 -0.83 -28.86 -34.15
CA TRP A 361 0.13 -28.04 -34.88
C TRP A 361 1.55 -28.21 -34.34
N ILE A 362 1.73 -28.23 -33.01
CA ILE A 362 3.02 -28.46 -32.35
C ILE A 362 3.60 -29.81 -32.78
N ASN A 363 2.81 -30.89 -32.66
CA ASN A 363 3.26 -32.26 -32.95
C ASN A 363 3.54 -32.55 -34.42
N ALA A 364 3.10 -31.67 -35.34
CA ALA A 364 3.29 -31.86 -36.77
C ALA A 364 4.70 -31.47 -37.27
N ASP A 365 5.56 -30.90 -36.42
CA ASP A 365 6.97 -30.63 -36.76
C ASP A 365 7.88 -30.93 -35.58
N LYS A 366 9.08 -31.47 -35.87
CA LYS A 366 10.04 -31.87 -34.85
C LYS A 366 10.55 -30.69 -34.02
N SER A 367 10.90 -29.56 -34.64
CA SER A 367 11.44 -28.40 -33.92
C SER A 367 10.38 -27.73 -33.05
N ARG A 368 9.13 -27.65 -33.51
CA ARG A 368 8.01 -27.16 -32.69
C ARG A 368 7.73 -28.08 -31.51
N LYS A 369 7.75 -29.39 -31.74
CA LYS A 369 7.54 -30.39 -30.69
C LYS A 369 8.61 -30.28 -29.61
N GLU A 370 9.88 -30.20 -29.99
CA GLU A 370 11.01 -30.02 -29.06
C GLU A 370 10.86 -28.76 -28.19
N LYS A 371 10.33 -27.66 -28.74
CA LYS A 371 10.19 -26.39 -28.00
C LYS A 371 8.90 -26.25 -27.19
N TYR A 372 7.77 -26.80 -27.65
CA TYR A 372 6.44 -26.45 -27.12
C TYR A 372 5.62 -27.62 -26.57
N ALA A 373 6.05 -28.87 -26.72
CA ALA A 373 5.23 -30.02 -26.34
C ALA A 373 4.82 -30.03 -24.86
N GLU A 374 5.66 -29.49 -23.98
CA GLU A 374 5.43 -29.47 -22.53
C GLU A 374 4.59 -28.27 -22.05
N ALA A 375 4.32 -27.26 -22.89
CA ALA A 375 3.64 -26.03 -22.45
C ALA A 375 2.26 -26.29 -21.81
N LEU A 376 1.38 -27.06 -22.48
CA LEU A 376 0.06 -27.39 -21.94
C LEU A 376 0.10 -28.39 -20.77
N PRO A 377 0.92 -29.46 -20.82
CA PRO A 377 1.15 -30.32 -19.65
C PRO A 377 1.61 -29.56 -18.40
N MET A 378 2.57 -28.63 -18.53
CA MET A 378 3.05 -27.78 -17.44
C MET A 378 1.91 -26.95 -16.85
N ILE A 379 1.15 -26.22 -17.70
CA ILE A 379 0.01 -25.40 -17.26
C ILE A 379 -1.01 -26.26 -16.49
N LYS A 380 -1.41 -27.40 -17.06
CA LYS A 380 -2.38 -28.31 -16.45
C LYS A 380 -1.93 -28.80 -15.08
N LYS A 381 -0.67 -29.24 -14.99
CA LYS A 381 -0.09 -29.75 -13.75
C LYS A 381 0.00 -28.63 -12.70
N ALA A 382 0.49 -27.45 -13.07
CA ALA A 382 0.61 -26.32 -12.17
C ALA A 382 -0.74 -25.90 -11.56
N TYR A 383 -1.81 -25.81 -12.37
CA TYR A 383 -3.16 -25.53 -11.86
C TYR A 383 -3.65 -26.61 -10.88
N ALA A 384 -3.39 -27.89 -11.17
CA ALA A 384 -3.80 -28.99 -10.31
C ALA A 384 -3.04 -28.97 -8.97
N ASP A 385 -1.71 -28.81 -9.01
CA ASP A 385 -0.85 -28.90 -7.85
C ASP A 385 -1.00 -27.69 -6.90
N ARG A 386 -1.26 -26.50 -7.46
CA ARG A 386 -1.43 -25.28 -6.65
C ARG A 386 -2.84 -25.07 -6.12
N LYS A 387 -3.81 -25.91 -6.50
CA LYS A 387 -5.25 -25.63 -6.32
C LYS A 387 -5.62 -25.24 -4.89
N GLU A 388 -5.25 -26.06 -3.92
CA GLU A 388 -5.58 -25.84 -2.50
C GLU A 388 -4.87 -24.59 -1.94
N LEU A 389 -3.60 -24.39 -2.31
CA LEU A 389 -2.83 -23.20 -1.92
C LEU A 389 -3.43 -21.92 -2.50
N ASN A 390 -3.89 -21.96 -3.75
CA ASN A 390 -4.55 -20.82 -4.39
C ASN A 390 -5.91 -20.52 -3.73
N GLN A 391 -6.74 -21.53 -3.44
CA GLN A 391 -8.00 -21.35 -2.70
C GLN A 391 -7.75 -20.74 -1.31
N THR A 392 -6.76 -21.26 -0.59
CA THR A 392 -6.32 -20.74 0.71
C THR A 392 -5.89 -19.28 0.60
N MET A 393 -5.06 -18.96 -0.40
CA MET A 393 -4.65 -17.58 -0.67
C MET A 393 -5.84 -16.66 -0.96
N LYS A 394 -6.85 -17.09 -1.74
CA LYS A 394 -8.06 -16.30 -1.96
C LYS A 394 -8.84 -16.04 -0.69
N TYR A 395 -8.94 -17.03 0.20
CA TYR A 395 -9.55 -16.84 1.51
C TYR A 395 -8.74 -15.87 2.39
N ILE A 396 -7.40 -15.96 2.39
CA ILE A 396 -6.55 -15.02 3.14
C ILE A 396 -6.80 -13.58 2.66
N LEU A 397 -6.80 -13.38 1.33
CA LEU A 397 -7.00 -12.08 0.71
C LEU A 397 -8.41 -11.53 0.98
N GLU A 398 -9.48 -12.31 0.80
CA GLU A 398 -10.85 -11.79 0.93
C GLU A 398 -11.33 -11.72 2.40
N ALA A 399 -10.93 -12.67 3.26
CA ALA A 399 -11.43 -12.78 4.64
C ALA A 399 -10.56 -12.03 5.67
N PHE A 400 -9.29 -11.77 5.39
CA PHE A 400 -8.41 -10.98 6.25
C PHE A 400 -7.98 -9.66 5.61
N LEU A 401 -7.16 -9.70 4.55
CA LEU A 401 -6.50 -8.48 4.04
C LEU A 401 -7.46 -7.48 3.39
N ASN A 402 -8.54 -7.95 2.76
CA ASN A 402 -9.67 -7.15 2.28
C ASN A 402 -10.92 -7.31 3.16
N GLY A 403 -10.76 -7.95 4.32
CA GLY A 403 -11.83 -8.28 5.26
C GLY A 403 -11.94 -7.20 6.33
N PRO A 404 -11.55 -7.48 7.58
CA PRO A 404 -11.51 -6.47 8.64
C PRO A 404 -10.41 -5.44 8.40
N GLU A 405 -10.79 -4.17 8.50
CA GLU A 405 -9.97 -3.02 8.16
C GLU A 405 -8.80 -2.85 9.14
N VAL A 406 -9.04 -3.14 10.41
CA VAL A 406 -8.03 -3.01 11.47
C VAL A 406 -6.80 -3.90 11.26
N ILE A 407 -6.94 -5.02 10.54
CA ILE A 407 -5.83 -5.95 10.29
C ILE A 407 -4.76 -5.29 9.41
N MET A 408 -5.17 -4.63 8.33
CA MET A 408 -4.24 -3.93 7.43
C MET A 408 -3.72 -2.63 8.05
N PHE A 409 -4.55 -1.93 8.83
CA PHE A 409 -4.09 -0.75 9.57
C PHE A 409 -3.01 -1.11 10.61
N ALA A 410 -3.16 -2.23 11.31
CA ALA A 410 -2.13 -2.74 12.22
C ALA A 410 -0.83 -3.13 11.49
N TYR A 411 -0.92 -3.64 10.25
CA TYR A 411 0.25 -3.93 9.42
C TYR A 411 1.01 -2.66 9.04
N GLN A 412 0.32 -1.60 8.61
CA GLN A 412 0.91 -0.28 8.38
C GLN A 412 1.55 0.28 9.66
N GLY A 413 0.92 0.02 10.81
CA GLY A 413 1.42 0.30 12.15
C GLY A 413 2.84 -0.18 12.46
N ILE A 414 3.31 -1.28 11.84
CA ILE A 414 4.67 -1.81 12.03
C ILE A 414 5.73 -0.89 11.43
N ALA A 415 5.44 -0.28 10.27
CA ALA A 415 6.39 0.66 9.66
C ALA A 415 6.67 1.83 10.62
N TYR A 416 5.66 2.25 11.37
CA TYR A 416 5.79 3.29 12.39
C TYR A 416 6.63 2.84 13.59
N SER A 417 6.55 1.57 14.02
CA SER A 417 7.39 1.06 15.10
C SER A 417 8.88 1.07 14.72
N LYS A 418 9.19 0.72 13.47
CA LYS A 418 10.56 0.76 12.92
C LYS A 418 11.09 2.19 12.80
N ILE A 419 10.27 3.15 12.37
CA ILE A 419 10.62 4.59 12.37
C ILE A 419 10.92 5.06 13.81
N LEU A 420 10.05 4.72 14.76
CA LEU A 420 10.21 5.04 16.19
C LEU A 420 11.41 4.34 16.87
N GLU A 421 11.94 3.27 16.27
CA GLU A 421 13.16 2.56 16.65
C GLU A 421 14.43 3.22 16.07
N GLU A 422 14.37 3.69 14.83
CA GLU A 422 15.50 4.30 14.11
C GLU A 422 15.80 5.75 14.57
N THR A 423 14.78 6.49 15.03
CA THR A 423 14.88 7.92 15.38
C THR A 423 14.91 8.17 16.90
N PHE A 424 15.91 7.64 17.60
CA PHE A 424 15.95 7.69 19.09
C PHE A 424 16.50 8.98 19.74
N GLU A 425 16.42 10.13 19.08
CA GLU A 425 16.55 11.42 19.79
C GLU A 425 15.35 12.35 19.60
N TYR A 426 14.61 12.13 18.53
CA TYR A 426 13.29 12.64 18.21
C TYR A 426 12.85 11.69 17.10
N ALA A 427 11.78 10.89 17.22
CA ALA A 427 10.93 10.82 16.03
C ALA A 427 10.56 12.28 15.82
N ALA A 428 11.00 12.87 14.71
CA ALA A 428 10.77 14.28 14.49
C ALA A 428 9.28 14.47 14.77
N LYS A 429 8.90 15.47 15.57
CA LYS A 429 7.48 15.68 15.88
C LYS A 429 6.64 15.61 14.59
N GLU A 430 7.23 16.07 13.49
CA GLU A 430 6.78 15.93 12.10
C GLU A 430 6.44 14.49 11.67
N GLU A 431 7.27 13.48 11.93
CA GLU A 431 7.00 12.06 11.61
C GLU A 431 5.86 11.49 12.46
N ILE A 432 5.84 11.77 13.77
CA ILE A 432 4.70 11.37 14.63
C ILE A 432 3.42 12.07 14.18
N ASP A 433 3.50 13.35 13.82
CA ASP A 433 2.38 14.13 13.33
C ASP A 433 1.89 13.59 11.96
N GLU A 434 2.80 13.11 11.09
CA GLU A 434 2.47 12.44 9.83
C GLU A 434 1.78 11.10 10.06
N ILE A 435 2.31 10.26 10.95
CA ILE A 435 1.66 9.00 11.35
C ILE A 435 0.26 9.25 11.93
N LYS A 436 0.12 10.28 12.78
CA LYS A 436 -1.17 10.70 13.33
C LYS A 436 -2.11 11.20 12.24
N LYS A 437 -1.60 11.87 11.21
CA LYS A 437 -2.37 12.32 10.05
C LYS A 437 -2.89 11.14 9.24
N GLU A 438 -2.04 10.15 8.95
CA GLU A 438 -2.43 8.92 8.27
C GLU A 438 -3.47 8.13 9.10
N ALA A 439 -3.23 7.98 10.40
CA ALA A 439 -4.18 7.35 11.31
C ALA A 439 -5.50 8.13 11.38
N GLN A 440 -5.46 9.46 11.39
CA GLN A 440 -6.67 10.28 11.35
C GLN A 440 -7.46 10.05 10.07
N ALA A 441 -6.81 9.89 8.91
CA ALA A 441 -7.47 9.55 7.66
C ALA A 441 -8.14 8.16 7.75
N PHE A 442 -7.46 7.16 8.32
CA PHE A 442 -8.07 5.84 8.57
C PHE A 442 -9.29 5.93 9.51
N PHE A 443 -9.12 6.53 10.70
CA PHE A 443 -10.16 6.60 11.73
C PHE A 443 -11.36 7.47 11.33
N LYS A 444 -11.17 8.42 10.40
CA LYS A 444 -12.25 9.23 9.84
C LYS A 444 -13.33 8.35 9.19
N ASP A 445 -12.94 7.31 8.48
CA ASP A 445 -13.85 6.44 7.72
C ASP A 445 -14.06 5.06 8.37
N TYR A 446 -13.55 4.85 9.57
CA TYR A 446 -13.60 3.57 10.27
C TYR A 446 -14.73 3.54 11.31
N ASP A 447 -15.52 2.46 11.31
CA ASP A 447 -16.49 2.15 12.37
C ASP A 447 -16.11 0.82 13.07
N PRO A 448 -15.60 0.86 14.31
CA PRO A 448 -15.11 -0.33 15.00
C PRO A 448 -16.21 -1.37 15.27
N GLN A 449 -17.47 -0.95 15.41
CA GLN A 449 -18.58 -1.90 15.66
C GLN A 449 -18.93 -2.71 14.41
N THR A 450 -18.89 -2.08 13.24
CA THR A 450 -19.07 -2.71 11.94
C THR A 450 -17.88 -3.63 11.64
N ASP A 451 -16.65 -3.15 11.83
CA ASP A 451 -15.44 -3.95 11.57
C ASP A 451 -15.35 -5.19 12.45
N LYS A 452 -15.75 -5.08 13.72
CA LYS A 452 -15.85 -6.22 14.65
C LYS A 452 -16.81 -7.30 14.16
N LYS A 453 -17.99 -6.91 13.67
CA LYS A 453 -18.96 -7.87 13.11
C LYS A 453 -18.41 -8.53 11.84
N ILE A 454 -17.70 -7.78 11.01
CA ILE A 454 -17.01 -8.31 9.83
C ILE A 454 -15.94 -9.32 10.26
N MET A 455 -15.09 -8.99 11.23
CA MET A 455 -14.05 -9.88 11.77
C MET A 455 -14.63 -11.22 12.22
N ILE A 456 -15.63 -11.20 13.10
CA ILE A 456 -16.27 -12.42 13.60
C ILE A 456 -16.76 -13.28 12.44
N LYS A 457 -17.49 -12.67 11.50
CA LYS A 457 -18.11 -13.42 10.41
C LYS A 457 -17.09 -13.98 9.43
N LEU A 458 -16.07 -13.20 9.06
CA LEU A 458 -15.09 -13.60 8.07
C LEU A 458 -14.05 -14.57 8.63
N PHE A 459 -13.69 -14.46 9.91
CA PHE A 459 -12.85 -15.45 10.59
C PHE A 459 -13.54 -16.81 10.65
N GLN A 460 -14.85 -16.83 10.93
CA GLN A 460 -15.64 -18.06 10.88
C GLN A 460 -15.68 -18.65 9.46
N ILE A 461 -15.93 -17.84 8.43
CA ILE A 461 -15.91 -18.30 7.03
C ILE A 461 -14.53 -18.88 6.68
N PHE A 462 -13.44 -18.26 7.13
CA PHE A 462 -12.10 -18.80 6.90
C PHE A 462 -11.93 -20.17 7.59
N LYS A 463 -12.24 -20.27 8.89
CA LYS A 463 -12.12 -21.52 9.67
C LYS A 463 -12.91 -22.67 9.05
N ASP A 464 -14.10 -22.39 8.52
CA ASP A 464 -15.01 -23.39 7.95
C ASP A 464 -14.59 -23.88 6.54
N ASN A 465 -13.74 -23.16 5.82
CA ASN A 465 -13.46 -23.43 4.41
C ASN A 465 -11.98 -23.65 4.08
N VAL A 466 -11.08 -23.50 5.06
CA VAL A 466 -9.64 -23.70 4.89
C VAL A 466 -9.19 -24.84 5.80
N GLU A 467 -8.32 -25.71 5.30
CA GLU A 467 -7.78 -26.84 6.07
C GLU A 467 -7.01 -26.35 7.31
N LYS A 468 -7.07 -27.14 8.38
CA LYS A 468 -6.53 -26.75 9.70
C LYS A 468 -5.04 -26.42 9.67
N GLU A 469 -4.27 -27.06 8.80
CA GLU A 469 -2.84 -26.78 8.65
C GLU A 469 -2.52 -25.38 8.10
N TYR A 470 -3.51 -24.73 7.46
CA TYR A 470 -3.43 -23.37 6.95
C TYR A 470 -4.26 -22.38 7.80
N HIS A 471 -4.60 -22.75 9.04
CA HIS A 471 -5.18 -21.79 9.99
C HIS A 471 -4.08 -20.89 10.56
N PRO A 472 -4.32 -19.58 10.68
CA PRO A 472 -3.35 -18.69 11.29
C PRO A 472 -3.18 -19.06 12.78
N GLU A 473 -1.97 -19.00 13.31
CA GLU A 473 -1.64 -19.28 14.72
C GLU A 473 -2.55 -18.59 15.74
N ILE A 474 -3.12 -17.42 15.39
CA ILE A 474 -4.09 -16.73 16.24
C ILE A 474 -5.34 -17.58 16.51
N PHE A 475 -5.76 -18.45 15.59
CA PHE A 475 -6.90 -19.35 15.81
C PHE A 475 -6.64 -20.35 16.93
N GLN A 476 -5.40 -20.85 17.05
CA GLN A 476 -5.03 -21.69 18.18
C GLN A 476 -5.15 -20.92 19.50
N LYS A 477 -4.67 -19.67 19.55
CA LYS A 477 -4.83 -18.81 20.74
C LYS A 477 -6.30 -18.53 21.06
N ILE A 478 -7.14 -18.42 20.03
CA ILE A 478 -8.59 -18.25 20.19
C ILE A 478 -9.22 -19.51 20.78
N ASP A 479 -8.86 -20.68 20.25
CA ASP A 479 -9.31 -21.98 20.78
C ASP A 479 -8.88 -22.18 22.25
N GLU A 480 -7.64 -21.82 22.59
CA GLU A 480 -7.07 -22.01 23.94
C GLU A 480 -7.62 -21.02 24.97
N LYS A 481 -7.75 -19.74 24.63
CA LYS A 481 -8.10 -18.67 25.59
C LYS A 481 -9.60 -18.33 25.59
N TYR A 482 -10.28 -18.50 24.47
CA TYR A 482 -11.68 -18.09 24.29
C TYR A 482 -12.58 -19.26 23.89
N GLU A 483 -12.11 -20.50 24.09
CA GLU A 483 -12.87 -21.73 23.79
C GLU A 483 -13.38 -21.78 22.34
N GLY A 484 -12.65 -21.16 21.43
CA GLY A 484 -12.99 -21.09 20.00
C GLY A 484 -14.03 -20.02 19.63
N SER A 485 -14.50 -19.20 20.58
CA SER A 485 -15.45 -18.12 20.30
C SER A 485 -14.74 -16.90 19.67
N PHE A 486 -15.05 -16.66 18.40
CA PHE A 486 -14.60 -15.46 17.70
C PHE A 486 -15.26 -14.18 18.26
N GLU A 487 -16.47 -14.26 18.79
CA GLU A 487 -17.15 -13.16 19.45
C GLU A 487 -16.38 -12.70 20.70
N ALA A 488 -16.06 -13.65 21.60
CA ALA A 488 -15.31 -13.34 22.82
C ALA A 488 -13.90 -12.82 22.51
N TYR A 489 -13.25 -13.37 21.48
CA TYR A 489 -11.97 -12.84 21.00
C TYR A 489 -12.10 -11.41 20.47
N ALA A 490 -13.09 -11.15 19.61
CA ALA A 490 -13.30 -9.84 19.02
C ALA A 490 -13.72 -8.80 20.08
N ASP A 491 -14.48 -9.18 21.10
CA ASP A 491 -14.75 -8.32 22.27
C ASP A 491 -13.45 -7.86 22.95
N ASP A 492 -12.55 -8.81 23.25
CA ASP A 492 -11.27 -8.51 23.90
C ASP A 492 -10.32 -7.70 22.99
N PHE A 493 -10.29 -8.06 21.70
CA PHE A 493 -9.50 -7.39 20.68
C PHE A 493 -9.83 -5.91 20.57
N PHE A 494 -11.11 -5.58 20.37
CA PHE A 494 -11.56 -4.20 20.15
C PHE A 494 -11.57 -3.37 21.44
N ALA A 495 -11.63 -4.02 22.60
CA ALA A 495 -11.49 -3.35 23.89
C ALA A 495 -10.03 -2.95 24.20
N LYS A 496 -9.06 -3.77 23.79
CA LYS A 496 -7.66 -3.63 24.25
C LYS A 496 -6.70 -3.08 23.21
N SER A 497 -6.95 -3.32 21.93
CA SER A 497 -5.98 -2.97 20.90
C SER A 497 -5.82 -1.46 20.75
N ILE A 498 -4.59 -1.00 20.58
CA ILE A 498 -4.28 0.41 20.27
C ILE A 498 -4.76 0.80 18.86
N PHE A 499 -4.89 -0.15 17.94
CA PHE A 499 -5.23 0.11 16.53
C PHE A 499 -6.74 0.25 16.27
N THR A 500 -7.56 -0.01 17.29
CA THR A 500 -9.03 0.00 17.17
C THR A 500 -9.67 1.31 17.61
N ASP A 501 -8.88 2.23 18.16
CA ASP A 501 -9.35 3.50 18.69
C ASP A 501 -8.28 4.60 18.50
N GLN A 502 -8.70 5.73 17.93
CA GLN A 502 -7.79 6.82 17.58
C GLN A 502 -7.13 7.44 18.82
N GLU A 503 -7.86 7.57 19.93
CA GLU A 503 -7.33 8.16 21.15
C GLU A 503 -6.27 7.24 21.77
N ARG A 504 -6.53 5.93 21.85
CA ARG A 504 -5.54 4.94 22.29
C ARG A 504 -4.31 4.93 21.38
N PHE A 505 -4.49 4.95 20.06
CA PHE A 505 -3.39 5.00 19.10
C PHE A 505 -2.54 6.27 19.29
N ASN A 506 -3.18 7.44 19.35
CA ASN A 506 -2.50 8.72 19.54
C ASN A 506 -1.77 8.80 20.89
N ASN A 507 -2.41 8.31 21.97
CA ASN A 507 -1.82 8.26 23.30
C ASN A 507 -0.58 7.36 23.34
N PHE A 508 -0.61 6.22 22.63
CA PHE A 508 0.54 5.35 22.46
C PHE A 508 1.70 6.09 21.77
N LEU A 509 1.42 6.83 20.71
CA LEU A 509 2.42 7.64 20.00
C LEU A 509 2.98 8.79 20.86
N ASP A 510 2.14 9.42 21.70
CA ASP A 510 2.54 10.55 22.54
C ASP A 510 3.41 10.16 23.75
N LYS A 511 3.19 8.96 24.32
CA LYS A 511 3.87 8.49 25.54
C LYS A 511 4.05 6.96 25.52
N PRO A 512 5.06 6.42 24.82
CA PRO A 512 5.38 5.00 24.93
C PRO A 512 5.83 4.71 26.38
N SER A 513 5.11 3.87 27.12
CA SER A 513 5.28 3.73 28.58
C SER A 513 6.60 3.05 28.99
N LEU A 514 7.22 3.62 30.05
CA LEU A 514 8.48 3.25 30.71
C LEU A 514 8.24 2.39 31.96
N ASP A 515 8.38 1.06 31.90
CA ASP A 515 8.40 0.19 33.09
C ASP A 515 9.85 -0.14 33.51
N LYS A 516 10.52 0.79 34.20
CA LYS A 516 12.00 0.82 34.33
C LYS A 516 12.62 0.52 35.70
N PHE A 517 11.89 0.02 36.71
CA PHE A 517 12.46 -0.06 38.07
C PHE A 517 13.17 -1.38 38.45
N PHE A 518 12.85 -2.52 37.82
CA PHE A 518 13.41 -3.82 38.24
C PHE A 518 14.67 -4.25 37.51
N GLU A 519 14.95 -3.63 36.36
CA GLU A 519 16.11 -3.98 35.55
C GLU A 519 17.41 -3.35 36.05
N GLU A 520 17.41 -2.49 37.07
CA GLU A 520 18.64 -1.81 37.52
C GLU A 520 19.52 -2.64 38.48
N ILE A 521 19.07 -3.80 38.97
CA ILE A 521 19.89 -4.67 39.84
C ILE A 521 20.83 -5.51 38.99
N MET A 522 22.13 -5.22 39.08
CA MET A 522 23.19 -5.76 38.23
C MET A 522 23.25 -7.30 38.23
N VAL A 523 22.96 -7.96 39.35
CA VAL A 523 23.02 -9.43 39.45
C VAL A 523 22.02 -10.12 38.51
N PHE A 524 20.85 -9.51 38.25
CA PHE A 524 19.86 -10.06 37.31
C PHE A 524 20.27 -9.80 35.85
N LYS A 525 20.94 -8.68 35.57
CA LYS A 525 21.56 -8.44 34.25
C LYS A 525 22.65 -9.47 33.96
N MET A 526 23.49 -9.80 34.94
CA MET A 526 24.54 -10.82 34.82
C MET A 526 23.97 -12.23 34.60
N ALA A 527 22.90 -12.57 35.32
CA ALA A 527 22.19 -13.84 35.16
C ALA A 527 21.63 -14.02 33.72
N PHE A 528 21.03 -12.95 33.17
CA PHE A 528 20.49 -12.94 31.80
C PHE A 528 21.58 -12.94 30.72
N PHE A 529 22.62 -12.11 30.90
CA PHE A 529 23.78 -12.03 30.02
C PHE A 529 24.45 -13.40 29.89
N GLY A 530 24.68 -14.07 31.01
CA GLY A 530 25.34 -15.36 30.97
C GLY A 530 24.49 -16.48 30.35
N LYS A 531 23.15 -16.43 30.43
CA LYS A 531 22.25 -17.41 29.77
C LYS A 531 22.31 -17.24 28.25
N THR A 532 22.27 -15.98 27.81
CA THR A 532 22.43 -15.63 26.40
C THR A 532 23.82 -16.07 25.90
N LEU A 533 24.86 -15.85 26.70
CA LEU A 533 26.21 -16.34 26.40
C LEU A 533 26.25 -17.88 26.32
N GLN A 534 25.58 -18.61 27.21
CA GLN A 534 25.49 -20.07 27.19
C GLN A 534 24.81 -20.60 25.91
N GLU A 535 23.74 -19.96 25.45
CA GLU A 535 23.03 -20.31 24.21
C GLU A 535 23.88 -20.03 22.98
N VAL A 536 24.51 -18.86 22.93
CA VAL A 536 25.48 -18.49 21.88
C VAL A 536 26.66 -19.48 21.85
N MET A 537 27.18 -19.91 23.00
CA MET A 537 28.29 -20.88 23.03
C MET A 537 27.88 -22.33 22.70
N LYS A 538 26.59 -22.66 22.70
CA LYS A 538 26.05 -23.98 22.31
C LYS A 538 25.95 -24.17 20.79
N GLU A 539 25.71 -23.11 20.02
CA GLU A 539 25.41 -23.20 18.58
C GLU A 539 26.64 -23.05 17.65
N TYR A 540 27.84 -22.71 18.16
CA TYR A 540 28.98 -22.41 17.28
C TYR A 540 29.94 -23.60 17.00
N PRO A 541 30.33 -23.84 15.72
CA PRO A 541 31.20 -24.95 15.32
C PRO A 541 32.72 -24.67 15.39
N LYS A 542 33.47 -25.78 15.43
CA LYS A 542 34.92 -26.04 15.71
C LYS A 542 36.01 -25.28 14.91
N ASN A 543 35.86 -24.00 14.57
CA ASN A 543 36.98 -23.20 14.06
C ASN A 543 37.71 -22.47 15.21
N VAL A 544 38.96 -22.87 15.49
CA VAL A 544 39.76 -22.39 16.64
C VAL A 544 40.06 -20.88 16.58
N ALA A 545 40.16 -20.30 15.38
CA ALA A 545 40.55 -18.89 15.20
C ALA A 545 39.41 -17.91 15.46
N SER A 546 38.18 -18.21 15.00
CA SER A 546 36.99 -17.37 15.26
C SER A 546 36.54 -17.51 16.72
N HIS A 547 36.63 -18.72 17.29
CA HIS A 547 36.29 -18.98 18.69
C HIS A 547 37.14 -18.16 19.66
N LYS A 548 38.45 -18.09 19.42
CA LYS A 548 39.38 -17.30 20.24
C LYS A 548 39.10 -15.80 20.14
N LYS A 549 38.83 -15.27 18.95
CA LYS A 549 38.53 -13.84 18.73
C LYS A 549 37.23 -13.43 19.44
N THR A 550 36.22 -14.29 19.47
CA THR A 550 34.97 -14.07 20.21
C THR A 550 35.20 -14.08 21.73
N ILE A 551 35.99 -15.04 22.24
CA ILE A 551 36.35 -15.09 23.67
C ILE A 551 37.14 -13.84 24.08
N ASP A 552 38.12 -13.42 23.29
CA ASP A 552 38.92 -12.22 23.54
C ASP A 552 38.05 -10.95 23.54
N GLY A 553 37.04 -10.89 22.66
CA GLY A 553 36.05 -9.80 22.64
C GLY A 553 35.14 -9.78 23.87
N VAL A 554 34.65 -10.94 24.32
CA VAL A 554 33.84 -11.06 25.54
C VAL A 554 34.65 -10.70 26.79
N ILE A 555 35.93 -11.08 26.84
CA ILE A 555 36.87 -10.68 27.91
C ILE A 555 37.09 -9.16 27.91
N ALA A 556 37.28 -8.54 26.74
CA ALA A 556 37.47 -7.10 26.62
C ALA A 556 36.25 -6.30 27.10
N ILE A 557 35.03 -6.75 26.77
CA ILE A 557 33.78 -6.13 27.25
C ILE A 557 33.63 -6.27 28.77
N ALA A 558 33.90 -7.46 29.31
CA ALA A 558 33.86 -7.69 30.76
C ALA A 558 34.90 -6.84 31.51
N ALA A 559 36.08 -6.63 30.91
CA ALA A 559 37.16 -5.82 31.47
C ALA A 559 36.79 -4.34 31.65
N GLU A 560 35.89 -3.78 30.83
CA GLU A 560 35.33 -2.43 31.02
C GLU A 560 34.26 -2.43 32.12
N HIS A 561 33.38 -3.42 32.15
CA HIS A 561 32.36 -3.57 33.17
C HIS A 561 32.93 -3.63 34.60
N PHE A 562 34.01 -4.40 34.79
CA PHE A 562 34.66 -4.52 36.10
C PHE A 562 35.44 -3.27 36.55
N GLN A 563 35.55 -2.22 35.72
CA GLN A 563 36.18 -0.95 36.12
C GLN A 563 35.29 -0.14 37.07
N THR A 564 33.97 -0.31 36.98
CA THR A 564 32.98 0.44 37.78
C THR A 564 32.10 -0.47 38.64
N TYR A 565 32.35 -1.78 38.64
CA TYR A 565 31.57 -2.77 39.37
C TYR A 565 31.96 -2.83 40.85
N ASP A 566 30.99 -2.59 41.75
CA ASP A 566 31.17 -2.70 43.20
C ASP A 566 30.43 -3.93 43.73
N LYS A 567 31.20 -4.99 43.97
CA LYS A 567 30.70 -6.30 44.40
C LYS A 567 29.92 -6.23 45.72
N GLU A 568 30.39 -5.46 46.70
CA GLU A 568 29.80 -5.44 48.03
C GLU A 568 28.51 -4.62 48.07
N THR A 569 28.41 -3.57 47.25
CA THR A 569 27.20 -2.79 47.06
C THR A 569 26.12 -3.62 46.38
N ASP A 570 26.44 -4.29 45.28
CA ASP A 570 25.48 -5.14 44.56
C ASP A 570 25.03 -6.35 45.38
N LYS A 571 25.93 -6.91 46.19
CA LYS A 571 25.61 -7.99 47.14
C LYS A 571 24.67 -7.53 48.24
N LYS A 572 24.91 -6.34 48.81
CA LYS A 572 24.04 -5.75 49.82
C LYS A 572 22.64 -5.47 49.24
N ASP A 573 22.57 -4.89 48.06
CA ASP A 573 21.31 -4.59 47.37
C ASP A 573 20.55 -5.88 47.01
N PHE A 574 21.27 -6.95 46.64
CA PHE A 574 20.70 -8.27 46.39
C PHE A 574 20.11 -8.91 47.67
N VAL A 575 20.81 -8.83 48.80
CA VAL A 575 20.30 -9.32 50.10
C VAL A 575 19.06 -8.53 50.52
N GLU A 576 19.10 -7.21 50.44
CA GLU A 576 17.99 -6.34 50.84
C GLU A 576 16.73 -6.64 50.00
N LEU A 577 16.92 -6.96 48.71
CA LEU A 577 15.84 -7.40 47.84
C LEU A 577 15.23 -8.73 48.26
N LEU A 578 16.05 -9.75 48.56
CA LEU A 578 15.57 -11.07 49.01
C LEU A 578 14.83 -10.97 50.36
N GLU A 579 15.35 -10.15 51.27
CA GLU A 579 14.69 -9.85 52.55
C GLU A 579 13.35 -9.14 52.36
N LYS A 580 13.29 -8.18 51.43
CA LYS A 580 12.06 -7.44 51.14
C LYS A 580 11.03 -8.33 50.45
N TYR A 581 11.45 -9.20 49.53
CA TYR A 581 10.54 -10.10 48.83
C TYR A 581 9.96 -11.16 49.78
N SER A 582 10.80 -11.84 50.56
CA SER A 582 10.37 -12.87 51.53
C SER A 582 9.42 -12.35 52.60
N LYS A 583 9.51 -11.06 52.96
CA LYS A 583 8.59 -10.40 53.91
C LYS A 583 7.25 -10.02 53.31
N ASN A 584 7.20 -9.72 52.01
CA ASN A 584 6.02 -9.14 51.36
C ASN A 584 5.18 -10.15 50.56
N ILE A 585 5.69 -11.36 50.35
CA ILE A 585 4.99 -12.42 49.62
C ILE A 585 4.67 -13.58 50.59
N PRO A 586 3.43 -14.11 50.58
CA PRO A 586 3.06 -15.25 51.43
C PRO A 586 4.01 -16.44 51.24
N GLN A 587 4.33 -17.14 52.34
CA GLN A 587 5.33 -18.22 52.33
C GLN A 587 5.01 -19.36 51.35
N ASP A 588 3.73 -19.66 51.11
CA ASP A 588 3.27 -20.67 50.16
C ASP A 588 3.33 -20.21 48.68
N LYS A 589 3.71 -18.96 48.43
CA LYS A 589 3.84 -18.33 47.11
C LYS A 589 5.27 -17.91 46.77
N LEU A 590 6.23 -18.15 47.66
CA LEU A 590 7.63 -17.83 47.40
C LEU A 590 8.20 -18.75 46.32
N PRO A 591 8.99 -18.23 45.36
CA PRO A 591 9.66 -19.07 44.37
C PRO A 591 10.66 -20.05 44.99
N GLU A 592 10.97 -21.10 44.23
CA GLU A 592 11.76 -22.26 44.67
C GLU A 592 13.13 -21.90 45.25
N ILE A 593 13.71 -20.78 44.80
CA ILE A 593 14.95 -20.22 45.35
C ILE A 593 14.87 -19.94 46.86
N PHE A 594 13.73 -19.52 47.40
CA PHE A 594 13.59 -19.28 48.85
C PHE A 594 13.52 -20.59 49.63
N THR A 595 12.96 -21.65 49.04
CA THR A 595 13.03 -23.02 49.58
C THR A 595 14.49 -23.49 49.61
N HIS A 596 15.23 -23.30 48.51
CA HIS A 596 16.65 -23.63 48.43
C HIS A 596 17.49 -22.88 49.48
N ILE A 597 17.25 -21.57 49.63
CA ILE A 597 17.91 -20.73 50.65
C ILE A 597 17.56 -21.21 52.07
N ASN A 598 16.30 -21.56 52.33
CA ASN A 598 15.86 -22.07 53.62
C ASN A 598 16.48 -23.43 53.97
N GLU A 599 16.53 -24.37 53.02
CA GLU A 599 17.04 -25.71 53.28
C GLU A 599 18.55 -25.74 53.48
N LYS A 600 19.28 -25.09 52.57
CA LYS A 600 20.75 -25.16 52.47
C LYS A 600 21.45 -24.06 53.25
N TYR A 601 20.86 -22.88 53.34
CA TYR A 601 21.43 -21.71 54.03
C TYR A 601 20.62 -21.28 55.26
N LYS A 602 19.61 -22.07 55.66
CA LYS A 602 18.77 -21.83 56.85
C LYS A 602 18.04 -20.48 56.84
N GLY A 603 17.73 -19.96 55.65
CA GLY A 603 17.00 -18.72 55.44
C GLY A 603 17.87 -17.47 55.57
N ASP A 604 19.19 -17.65 55.67
CA ASP A 604 20.16 -16.57 55.80
C ASP A 604 20.53 -16.03 54.41
N PHE A 605 19.86 -14.95 54.00
CA PHE A 605 20.07 -14.33 52.68
C PHE A 605 21.47 -13.76 52.51
N ASN A 606 22.13 -13.31 53.59
CA ASN A 606 23.51 -12.86 53.54
C ASN A 606 24.44 -14.01 53.19
N LYS A 607 24.29 -15.18 53.85
CA LYS A 607 25.10 -16.36 53.51
C LYS A 607 24.86 -16.88 52.10
N TYR A 608 23.63 -16.79 51.61
CA TYR A 608 23.34 -17.15 50.22
C TYR A 608 23.98 -16.17 49.23
N ALA A 609 23.89 -14.88 49.49
CA ALA A 609 24.53 -13.86 48.67
C ALA A 609 26.07 -13.94 48.73
N ASP A 610 26.66 -14.19 49.90
CA ASP A 610 28.09 -14.53 50.08
C ASP A 610 28.46 -15.67 49.15
N TYR A 611 27.77 -16.81 49.27
CA TYR A 611 28.00 -17.98 48.42
C TYR A 611 27.87 -17.64 46.93
N LEU A 612 26.79 -16.99 46.52
CA LEU A 612 26.55 -16.67 45.11
C LEU A 612 27.65 -15.76 44.55
N PHE A 613 27.94 -14.64 45.21
CA PHE A 613 28.91 -13.65 44.76
C PHE A 613 30.36 -14.14 44.90
N GLU A 614 30.66 -15.11 45.77
CA GLU A 614 31.98 -15.73 45.89
C GLU A 614 32.20 -16.92 44.97
N ASN A 615 31.14 -17.52 44.41
CA ASN A 615 31.26 -18.72 43.57
C ASN A 615 30.82 -18.49 42.12
N THR A 616 30.20 -17.36 41.79
CA THR A 616 29.99 -16.94 40.41
C THR A 616 31.29 -16.40 39.78
N ILE A 617 31.41 -16.56 38.46
CA ILE A 617 32.53 -15.98 37.70
C ILE A 617 32.23 -14.53 37.31
N PHE A 618 30.98 -14.09 37.39
CA PHE A 618 30.53 -12.80 36.84
C PHE A 618 30.72 -11.61 37.77
N THR A 619 31.12 -11.82 39.03
CA THR A 619 31.27 -10.77 40.04
C THR A 619 32.73 -10.47 40.36
N ASP A 620 33.66 -11.05 39.59
CA ASP A 620 35.10 -10.94 39.81
C ASP A 620 35.84 -11.09 38.49
N ARG A 621 36.51 -10.01 38.09
CA ARG A 621 37.23 -9.92 36.83
C ARG A 621 38.23 -11.05 36.63
N VAL A 622 39.04 -11.33 37.65
CA VAL A 622 40.13 -12.31 37.54
C VAL A 622 39.56 -13.72 37.39
N ARG A 623 38.47 -14.04 38.10
CA ARG A 623 37.75 -15.31 37.93
C ARG A 623 37.06 -15.42 36.58
N PHE A 624 36.42 -14.34 36.10
CA PHE A 624 35.79 -14.31 34.78
C PHE A 624 36.79 -14.57 33.66
N GLU A 625 37.88 -13.79 33.62
CA GLU A 625 38.91 -13.89 32.60
C GLU A 625 39.58 -15.26 32.61
N LYS A 626 39.87 -15.80 33.80
CA LYS A 626 40.45 -17.13 33.97
C LYS A 626 39.52 -18.24 33.53
N ALA A 627 38.21 -18.11 33.79
CA ALA A 627 37.21 -19.11 33.38
C ALA A 627 36.99 -19.09 31.86
N MET A 628 36.90 -17.90 31.25
CA MET A 628 36.71 -17.74 29.80
C MET A 628 37.93 -18.14 28.99
N SER A 629 39.13 -18.04 29.57
CA SER A 629 40.38 -18.44 28.92
C SER A 629 40.71 -19.93 29.06
N ALA A 630 39.91 -20.71 29.80
CA ALA A 630 40.15 -22.13 30.05
C ALA A 630 39.70 -23.01 28.86
N PRO A 631 40.40 -24.12 28.55
CA PRO A 631 39.98 -25.05 27.48
C PRO A 631 38.57 -25.63 27.67
N GLN A 632 38.10 -25.74 28.92
CA GLN A 632 36.76 -26.22 29.29
C GLN A 632 35.79 -25.11 29.74
N HIS A 633 35.95 -23.87 29.27
CA HIS A 633 35.09 -22.72 29.63
C HIS A 633 33.58 -23.01 29.51
N ASN A 634 33.13 -23.73 28.48
CA ASN A 634 31.72 -24.13 28.34
C ASN A 634 31.20 -24.94 29.53
N SER A 635 32.01 -25.85 30.09
CA SER A 635 31.62 -26.63 31.27
C SER A 635 31.63 -25.79 32.55
N LEU A 636 32.52 -24.79 32.65
CA LEU A 636 32.62 -23.88 33.79
C LEU A 636 31.50 -22.81 33.80
N ILE A 637 30.98 -22.45 32.64
CA ILE A 637 29.81 -21.57 32.48
C ILE A 637 28.55 -22.32 32.92
N VAL A 638 28.33 -23.55 32.44
CA VAL A 638 27.09 -24.31 32.69
C VAL A 638 26.85 -24.66 34.17
N VAL A 639 27.90 -24.84 34.97
CA VAL A 639 27.79 -25.16 36.41
C VAL A 639 27.81 -23.93 37.33
N ASN A 640 27.70 -22.72 36.78
CA ASN A 640 27.81 -21.49 37.56
C ASN A 640 26.53 -21.20 38.39
N PRO A 641 26.64 -20.90 39.69
CA PRO A 641 25.49 -20.73 40.57
C PRO A 641 24.56 -19.55 40.19
N ILE A 642 25.04 -18.58 39.40
CA ILE A 642 24.19 -17.46 38.93
C ILE A 642 23.17 -17.89 37.86
N PHE A 643 23.37 -19.02 37.18
CA PHE A 643 22.41 -19.56 36.22
C PHE A 643 21.26 -20.31 36.88
N GLN A 644 21.57 -21.01 37.97
CA GLN A 644 20.54 -21.61 38.81
C GLN A 644 19.63 -20.52 39.41
N LEU A 645 20.20 -19.38 39.84
CA LEU A 645 19.42 -18.19 40.20
C LEU A 645 18.55 -17.68 39.03
N ALA A 646 19.08 -17.66 37.80
CA ALA A 646 18.34 -17.19 36.62
C ALA A 646 17.11 -18.05 36.32
N GLU A 647 17.23 -19.37 36.43
CA GLU A 647 16.14 -20.32 36.20
C GLU A 647 15.09 -20.24 37.30
N GLU A 648 15.51 -20.08 38.56
CA GLU A 648 14.62 -20.05 39.72
C GLU A 648 13.99 -18.66 39.98
N ALA A 649 14.52 -17.57 39.42
CA ALA A 649 14.05 -16.20 39.67
C ALA A 649 13.10 -15.61 38.60
N ILE A 650 12.89 -16.28 37.46
CA ILE A 650 11.92 -15.85 36.44
C ILE A 650 10.47 -15.69 36.98
N PRO A 651 9.98 -16.55 37.90
CA PRO A 651 8.69 -16.35 38.55
C PRO A 651 8.63 -15.13 39.50
N LEU A 652 9.76 -14.78 40.13
CA LEU A 652 9.91 -13.65 41.06
C LEU A 652 9.61 -12.30 40.39
N GLN A 653 10.11 -12.14 39.15
CA GLN A 653 9.97 -10.94 38.33
C GLN A 653 8.52 -10.69 37.90
N LYS A 654 7.76 -11.76 37.59
CA LYS A 654 6.36 -11.66 37.17
C LYS A 654 5.42 -11.15 38.28
N GLU A 655 5.67 -11.52 39.54
CA GLU A 655 4.82 -11.12 40.67
C GLU A 655 5.11 -9.69 41.16
N LEU A 656 6.35 -9.22 41.11
CA LEU A 656 6.75 -7.86 41.56
C LEU A 656 6.27 -6.72 40.66
N SER A 657 6.07 -6.99 39.37
CA SER A 657 5.56 -6.00 38.40
C SER A 657 4.15 -5.47 38.73
N LYS A 658 3.49 -6.03 39.74
CA LYS A 658 2.11 -5.70 40.13
C LYS A 658 1.97 -4.63 41.24
N ALA A 659 3.05 -4.09 41.83
CA ALA A 659 2.96 -3.14 42.96
C ALA A 659 3.70 -1.79 42.72
N ASN A 660 2.96 -0.67 42.77
CA ASN A 660 3.42 0.71 42.50
C ASN A 660 4.03 1.42 43.74
N PRO A 661 5.16 2.17 43.64
CA PRO A 661 5.71 2.95 44.77
C PRO A 661 5.36 4.46 44.72
N ASP A 662 5.34 5.11 45.89
CA ASP A 662 4.88 6.49 46.07
C ASP A 662 5.97 7.60 46.03
N LYS A 663 5.45 8.84 46.07
CA LYS A 663 6.14 10.13 45.88
C LYS A 663 7.23 10.44 46.93
N GLU A 664 7.22 9.80 48.10
CA GLU A 664 8.23 10.04 49.13
C GLU A 664 9.58 9.38 48.77
N THR A 665 9.52 8.25 48.08
CA THR A 665 10.71 7.50 47.62
C THR A 665 11.46 8.26 46.53
N VAL A 666 10.73 8.95 45.65
CA VAL A 666 11.29 9.77 44.55
C VAL A 666 12.06 10.97 45.11
N ASN A 667 11.55 11.62 46.15
CA ASN A 667 12.22 12.78 46.75
C ASN A 667 13.52 12.39 47.48
N LYS A 668 13.56 11.20 48.12
CA LYS A 668 14.79 10.70 48.77
C LYS A 668 15.89 10.38 47.75
N LEU A 669 15.53 9.90 46.56
CA LEU A 669 16.49 9.65 45.48
C LEU A 669 17.12 10.94 44.93
N ILE A 670 16.34 12.01 44.77
CA ILE A 670 16.83 13.31 44.32
C ILE A 670 17.85 13.89 45.31
N THR A 671 17.59 13.79 46.62
CA THR A 671 18.53 14.21 47.66
C THR A 671 19.81 13.37 47.66
N LYS A 672 19.70 12.05 47.42
CA LYS A 672 20.87 11.15 47.34
C LYS A 672 21.76 11.47 46.14
N MET A 673 21.18 11.76 44.97
CA MET A 673 21.92 12.16 43.77
C MET A 673 22.66 13.49 43.95
N GLN A 674 22.05 14.47 44.61
CA GLN A 674 22.71 15.74 44.93
C GLN A 674 23.94 15.55 45.83
N GLY A 675 23.89 14.57 46.75
CA GLY A 675 25.03 14.17 47.58
C GLY A 675 26.18 13.53 46.78
N VAL A 676 25.86 12.56 45.91
CA VAL A 676 26.87 11.85 45.09
C VAL A 676 27.65 12.82 44.20
N TYR A 677 26.97 13.75 43.54
CA TYR A 677 27.66 14.72 42.67
C TYR A 677 28.41 15.80 43.45
N ALA A 678 28.07 16.04 44.72
CA ALA A 678 28.84 16.94 45.57
C ALA A 678 30.21 16.34 45.92
N ASP A 679 30.27 15.02 46.11
CA ASP A 679 31.53 14.29 46.30
C ASP A 679 32.35 14.19 45.00
N VAL A 680 31.71 14.04 43.83
CA VAL A 680 32.43 14.07 42.52
C VAL A 680 33.17 15.40 42.29
N PHE A 681 32.59 16.53 42.71
CA PHE A 681 33.26 17.83 42.61
C PHE A 681 34.34 18.08 43.68
N LYS A 682 34.38 17.25 44.73
CA LYS A 682 35.34 17.37 45.83
C LYS A 682 36.76 17.03 45.40
N ASP A 683 36.89 16.05 44.50
CA ASP A 683 38.16 15.59 43.92
C ASP A 683 38.36 16.06 42.47
N PHE A 684 37.42 16.87 41.94
CA PHE A 684 37.49 17.44 40.60
C PHE A 684 38.52 18.57 40.54
N ASP A 685 39.75 18.24 40.13
CA ASP A 685 40.76 19.24 39.81
C ASP A 685 40.38 19.96 38.50
N LYS A 686 39.63 21.05 38.69
CA LYS A 686 39.14 21.89 37.60
C LYS A 686 40.27 22.45 36.73
N ASN A 687 41.45 22.72 37.30
CA ASN A 687 42.56 23.27 36.55
C ASN A 687 43.19 22.18 35.66
N LYS A 688 43.37 20.98 36.19
CA LYS A 688 43.87 19.84 35.42
C LYS A 688 42.90 19.40 34.33
N ALA A 689 41.60 19.32 34.63
CA ALA A 689 40.56 19.02 33.63
C ALA A 689 40.51 20.09 32.53
N LYS A 690 40.68 21.37 32.89
CA LYS A 690 40.76 22.47 31.92
C LYS A 690 42.02 22.39 31.07
N GLU A 691 43.17 22.06 31.65
CA GLU A 691 44.43 21.85 30.91
C GLU A 691 44.31 20.70 29.92
N THR A 692 43.80 19.53 30.34
CA THR A 692 43.57 18.38 29.47
C THR A 692 42.55 18.71 28.36
N PHE A 693 41.48 19.44 28.67
CA PHE A 693 40.48 19.86 27.69
C PHE A 693 41.08 20.80 26.63
N VAL A 694 41.90 21.76 27.07
CA VAL A 694 42.63 22.69 26.19
C VAL A 694 43.66 21.97 25.34
N GLU A 695 44.40 21.02 25.91
CA GLU A 695 45.41 20.23 25.20
C GLU A 695 44.78 19.34 24.13
N THR A 696 43.65 18.71 24.45
CA THR A 696 42.86 17.91 23.50
C THR A 696 42.37 18.77 22.34
N PHE A 697 41.78 19.94 22.61
CA PHE A 697 41.34 20.86 21.56
C PHE A 697 42.48 21.37 20.69
N ASN A 698 43.63 21.68 21.29
CA ASN A 698 44.83 22.08 20.54
C ASN A 698 45.34 20.96 19.63
N THR A 699 45.31 19.73 20.11
CA THR A 699 45.77 18.55 19.36
C THR A 699 44.86 18.31 18.16
N VAL A 700 43.55 18.33 18.37
CA VAL A 700 42.55 18.19 17.30
C VAL A 700 42.62 19.37 16.32
N TYR A 701 42.89 20.60 16.79
CA TYR A 701 43.01 21.76 15.92
C TYR A 701 44.24 21.72 15.02
N LYS A 702 45.39 21.28 15.55
CA LYS A 702 46.65 21.18 14.81
C LYS A 702 46.64 20.07 13.76
N ASN A 703 45.95 18.97 14.04
CA ASN A 703 45.96 17.79 13.18
C ASN A 703 44.86 17.79 12.09
N ALA A 704 43.96 18.76 12.09
CA ALA A 704 42.91 18.90 11.08
C ALA A 704 43.41 19.62 9.81
N SER A 705 43.29 18.99 8.64
CA SER A 705 43.64 19.60 7.34
C SER A 705 42.73 20.80 7.01
N SER A 706 43.21 21.75 6.19
CA SER A 706 42.49 23.00 5.88
C SER A 706 41.10 22.79 5.27
N GLU A 707 40.87 21.69 4.58
CA GLU A 707 39.59 21.31 3.96
C GLU A 707 38.64 20.59 4.95
N GLN A 708 39.19 19.99 6.02
CA GLN A 708 38.41 19.25 7.02
C GLN A 708 37.90 20.12 8.19
N LYS A 709 38.37 21.35 8.36
CA LYS A 709 38.02 22.22 9.50
C LYS A 709 36.52 22.63 9.53
N PRO A 710 35.71 22.25 10.55
CA PRO A 710 34.32 22.69 10.69
C PRO A 710 34.16 24.21 10.94
N SER A 711 32.93 24.74 10.84
CA SER A 711 32.63 26.18 10.98
C SER A 711 33.09 26.80 12.31
N ILE A 712 33.22 25.99 13.36
CA ILE A 712 33.78 26.39 14.66
C ILE A 712 35.22 26.91 14.54
N TYR A 713 36.01 26.43 13.57
CA TYR A 713 37.37 26.88 13.31
C TYR A 713 37.40 28.30 12.72
N LYS A 714 36.43 28.66 11.87
CA LYS A 714 36.25 30.07 11.44
C LYS A 714 35.94 30.98 12.62
N THR A 715 35.22 30.48 13.64
CA THR A 715 34.96 31.22 14.89
C THR A 715 36.23 31.36 15.73
N ILE A 716 37.08 30.34 15.79
CA ILE A 716 38.39 30.41 16.46
C ILE A 716 39.29 31.43 15.75
N GLU A 717 39.36 31.41 14.42
CA GLU A 717 40.14 32.37 13.63
C GLU A 717 39.59 33.80 13.71
N SER A 718 38.27 34.00 13.59
CA SER A 718 37.69 35.35 13.56
C SER A 718 37.58 36.01 14.95
N LYS A 719 37.16 35.24 15.96
CA LYS A 719 36.82 35.77 17.29
C LYS A 719 37.95 35.58 18.30
N TYR A 720 38.72 34.52 18.17
CA TYR A 720 39.86 34.23 19.05
C TYR A 720 41.21 34.39 18.33
N LYS A 721 41.22 34.90 17.09
CA LYS A 721 42.43 35.17 16.27
C LYS A 721 43.35 33.95 16.12
N GLY A 722 42.75 32.77 15.97
CA GLY A 722 43.47 31.50 15.83
C GLY A 722 43.97 30.93 17.17
N ASN A 723 43.70 31.60 18.30
CA ASN A 723 44.09 31.12 19.62
C ASN A 723 43.10 30.07 20.15
N VAL A 724 43.37 28.82 19.80
CA VAL A 724 42.57 27.63 20.17
C VAL A 724 42.51 27.44 21.68
N THR A 725 43.61 27.69 22.38
CA THR A 725 43.67 27.63 23.84
C THR A 725 42.70 28.61 24.47
N ALA A 726 42.64 29.85 23.97
CA ALA A 726 41.70 30.87 24.47
C ALA A 726 40.24 30.48 24.20
N PHE A 727 39.95 29.89 23.03
CA PHE A 727 38.62 29.38 22.71
C PHE A 727 38.21 28.20 23.61
N ALA A 728 39.05 27.18 23.74
CA ALA A 728 38.79 26.00 24.56
C ALA A 728 38.61 26.38 26.04
N ASN A 729 39.37 27.36 26.52
CA ASN A 729 39.19 27.92 27.85
C ASN A 729 37.83 28.61 28.03
N ASP A 730 37.41 29.43 27.06
CA ASP A 730 36.12 30.11 27.10
C ASP A 730 34.94 29.12 27.04
N LEU A 731 35.07 28.09 26.20
CA LEU A 731 34.13 26.98 26.07
C LEU A 731 33.98 26.20 27.39
N PHE A 732 35.10 25.76 27.97
CA PHE A 732 35.14 25.05 29.24
C PHE A 732 34.52 25.87 30.38
N ASN A 733 34.82 27.17 30.46
CA ASN A 733 34.31 28.03 31.53
C ASN A 733 32.79 28.32 31.42
N LYS A 734 32.24 28.27 30.20
CA LYS A 734 30.81 28.54 29.95
C LYS A 734 29.93 27.33 30.20
N SER A 735 30.46 26.11 30.10
CA SER A 735 29.68 24.89 30.27
C SER A 735 29.00 24.80 31.64
N ILE A 736 27.80 24.22 31.64
CA ILE A 736 27.02 23.93 32.86
C ILE A 736 27.73 22.84 33.68
N PHE A 737 28.43 21.91 33.02
CA PHE A 737 29.01 20.72 33.64
C PHE A 737 30.38 20.93 34.27
N THR A 738 31.01 22.09 34.06
CA THR A 738 32.35 22.39 34.59
C THR A 738 32.30 23.20 35.90
N ASN A 739 31.10 23.41 36.44
CA ASN A 739 30.88 24.10 37.70
C ASN A 739 29.70 23.48 38.46
N GLN A 740 29.98 22.97 39.65
CA GLN A 740 29.01 22.35 40.56
C GLN A 740 27.75 23.20 40.78
N ASN A 741 27.89 24.50 41.03
CA ASN A 741 26.76 25.38 41.31
C ASN A 741 25.87 25.58 40.08
N LYS A 742 26.45 25.63 38.87
CA LYS A 742 25.67 25.72 37.62
C LYS A 742 24.93 24.41 37.35
N MET A 743 25.59 23.28 37.58
CA MET A 743 25.02 21.94 37.40
C MET A 743 23.89 21.67 38.40
N PHE A 744 24.08 22.05 39.67
CA PHE A 744 23.05 21.92 40.72
C PHE A 744 21.88 22.87 40.51
N ALA A 745 22.13 24.10 40.04
CA ALA A 745 21.07 25.02 39.65
C ALA A 745 20.24 24.47 38.47
N PHE A 746 20.88 23.78 37.51
CA PHE A 746 20.18 23.07 36.44
C PHE A 746 19.35 21.89 36.97
N PHE A 747 19.93 20.99 37.79
CA PHE A 747 19.19 19.84 38.32
C PHE A 747 18.04 20.22 39.26
N ALA A 748 18.12 21.38 39.92
CA ALA A 748 17.02 21.90 40.71
C ALA A 748 15.80 22.31 39.84
N LYS A 749 16.02 22.71 38.58
CA LYS A 749 14.95 23.10 37.62
C LYS A 749 15.38 22.81 36.16
N PRO A 750 15.37 21.54 35.71
CA PRO A 750 15.93 21.18 34.41
C PRO A 750 15.07 21.70 33.26
N LYS A 751 15.72 22.36 32.28
CA LYS A 751 15.08 22.84 31.05
C LYS A 751 15.92 22.46 29.84
N ALA A 752 15.33 21.76 28.87
CA ALA A 752 16.03 21.30 27.66
C ALA A 752 16.73 22.43 26.87
N LYS A 753 16.14 23.64 26.87
CA LYS A 753 16.68 24.84 26.21
C LYS A 753 18.00 25.34 26.79
N ASP A 754 18.27 25.05 28.06
CA ASP A 754 19.50 25.48 28.75
C ASP A 754 20.65 24.51 28.45
N LEU A 755 20.34 23.23 28.25
CA LEU A 755 21.29 22.20 27.82
C LEU A 755 21.67 22.35 26.32
N SER A 756 20.70 22.69 25.46
CA SER A 756 20.94 22.89 24.02
C SER A 756 21.78 24.12 23.67
N LYS A 757 21.93 25.06 24.62
CA LYS A 757 22.77 26.26 24.48
C LYS A 757 24.18 26.08 25.04
N ASP A 758 24.47 24.92 25.63
CA ASP A 758 25.81 24.59 26.08
C ASP A 758 26.72 24.40 24.85
N LEU A 759 27.66 25.32 24.68
CA LEU A 759 28.48 25.46 23.47
C LEU A 759 29.34 24.19 23.23
N THR A 760 29.56 23.36 24.27
CA THR A 760 30.26 22.06 24.20
C THR A 760 29.45 21.03 23.42
N MET A 761 28.13 20.98 23.65
CA MET A 761 27.20 20.09 22.95
C MET A 761 26.99 20.51 21.49
N MET A 762 26.99 21.82 21.21
CA MET A 762 26.92 22.33 19.83
C MET A 762 28.17 21.94 19.01
N THR A 763 29.33 21.86 19.65
CA THR A 763 30.60 21.51 18.98
C THR A 763 30.66 20.01 18.65
N LEU A 764 30.21 19.14 19.57
CA LEU A 764 30.05 17.69 19.34
C LEU A 764 29.05 17.39 18.20
N LYS A 765 27.96 18.16 18.13
CA LYS A 765 26.97 18.05 17.06
C LYS A 765 27.53 18.39 15.67
N SER A 766 28.51 19.30 15.60
CA SER A 766 29.20 19.66 14.35
C SER A 766 30.25 18.63 13.90
N LEU A 767 30.84 17.90 14.86
CA LEU A 767 31.77 16.79 14.60
C LEU A 767 31.02 15.55 14.09
N LYS A 768 29.84 15.27 14.65
CA LYS A 768 28.93 14.19 14.20
C LYS A 768 28.62 14.25 12.70
N LYS A 769 28.23 15.42 12.19
CA LYS A 769 27.85 15.63 10.77
C LYS A 769 28.99 15.42 9.75
N LYS A 770 30.25 15.39 10.18
CA LYS A 770 31.42 15.15 9.31
C LYS A 770 32.02 13.75 9.50
N MET A 771 31.56 13.00 10.50
CA MET A 771 31.99 11.62 10.77
C MET A 771 31.02 10.58 10.19
N GLU A 772 29.94 11.04 9.53
CA GLU A 772 28.91 10.20 8.89
C GLU A 772 29.33 9.70 7.48
N ASP A 773 30.44 10.18 6.90
CA ASP A 773 30.89 9.81 5.55
C ASP A 773 31.91 8.64 5.49
N GLU A 774 32.35 8.06 6.61
CA GLU A 774 33.22 6.86 6.60
C GLU A 774 32.71 5.76 7.56
N SER A 775 32.79 4.52 7.10
CA SER A 775 32.19 3.29 7.63
C SER A 775 32.37 3.06 9.14
N ILE A 776 31.28 3.13 9.92
CA ILE A 776 31.23 2.82 11.36
C ILE A 776 30.09 1.83 11.73
N GLU A 777 29.79 0.84 10.90
CA GLU A 777 28.88 -0.26 11.33
C GLU A 777 29.48 -1.17 12.43
N ASN A 778 30.75 -0.97 12.81
CA ASN A 778 31.47 -1.83 13.78
C ASN A 778 32.03 -1.08 15.01
N ASP A 779 31.62 0.18 15.28
CA ASP A 779 32.03 0.86 16.53
C ASP A 779 31.22 0.34 17.74
N PRO A 780 31.88 -0.13 18.82
CA PRO A 780 31.21 -0.72 19.97
C PRO A 780 30.27 0.23 20.73
N ALA A 781 30.52 1.55 20.74
CA ALA A 781 29.62 2.51 21.36
C ALA A 781 28.36 2.74 20.51
N TYR A 782 28.49 2.66 19.17
CA TYR A 782 27.34 2.68 18.24
C TYR A 782 26.50 1.39 18.35
N VAL A 783 27.13 0.21 18.44
CA VAL A 783 26.45 -1.07 18.68
C VAL A 783 25.80 -1.12 20.06
N PHE A 784 26.50 -0.61 21.09
CA PHE A 784 25.96 -0.49 22.44
C PHE A 784 24.75 0.44 22.48
N PHE A 785 24.81 1.64 21.86
CA PHE A 785 23.67 2.56 21.80
C PHE A 785 22.48 2.00 20.99
N LYS A 786 22.73 1.20 19.95
CA LYS A 786 21.72 0.47 19.18
C LYS A 786 21.06 -0.68 19.99
N SER A 787 21.75 -1.22 20.98
CA SER A 787 21.31 -2.40 21.74
C SER A 787 20.48 -2.11 23.00
N ILE A 788 20.32 -0.86 23.44
CA ILE A 788 19.64 -0.54 24.73
C ILE A 788 18.38 0.32 24.57
N ASN A 789 18.07 0.79 23.35
CA ASN A 789 16.94 1.69 23.08
C ASN A 789 15.66 1.02 22.52
N PRO A 790 15.71 -0.04 21.68
CA PRO A 790 14.49 -0.61 21.09
C PRO A 790 13.60 -1.41 22.06
N PHE A 791 14.18 -1.95 23.15
CA PHE A 791 13.55 -3.03 23.92
C PHE A 791 12.31 -2.65 24.74
N LEU A 792 12.09 -1.36 25.01
CA LEU A 792 10.93 -0.88 25.80
C LEU A 792 9.66 -0.65 24.97
N LYS A 793 9.77 -0.32 23.68
CA LYS A 793 8.61 0.00 22.82
C LYS A 793 8.02 -1.23 22.10
N ILE A 794 8.89 -2.17 21.73
CA ILE A 794 8.58 -3.37 20.94
C ILE A 794 7.60 -4.30 21.68
N LYS A 795 7.73 -4.46 23.00
CA LYS A 795 6.94 -5.44 23.77
C LYS A 795 5.45 -5.09 23.91
N ILE A 796 5.08 -3.82 23.83
CA ILE A 796 3.68 -3.35 23.90
C ILE A 796 2.96 -3.66 22.58
N ILE A 797 3.59 -3.36 21.44
CA ILE A 797 3.04 -3.68 20.11
C ILE A 797 2.99 -5.20 19.93
N GLU A 798 4.05 -5.94 20.30
CA GLU A 798 4.11 -7.40 20.15
C GLU A 798 3.09 -8.18 20.97
N SER A 799 2.51 -7.55 22.00
CA SER A 799 1.43 -8.14 22.81
C SER A 799 0.04 -7.59 22.46
N ASP A 800 -0.06 -6.62 21.55
CA ASP A 800 -1.32 -6.06 21.09
C ASP A 800 -2.14 -7.10 20.30
N PRO A 801 -3.44 -7.30 20.60
CA PRO A 801 -4.27 -8.28 19.89
C PRO A 801 -4.34 -8.09 18.37
N ALA A 802 -4.35 -6.84 17.88
CA ALA A 802 -4.37 -6.55 16.45
C ALA A 802 -3.05 -6.86 15.78
N TYR A 803 -1.94 -6.50 16.43
CA TYR A 803 -0.62 -6.89 15.95
C TYR A 803 -0.46 -8.41 15.90
N LEU A 804 -0.87 -9.13 16.95
CA LEU A 804 -0.78 -10.59 16.99
C LEU A 804 -1.63 -11.26 15.91
N SER A 805 -2.88 -10.79 15.70
CA SER A 805 -3.74 -11.26 14.60
C SER A 805 -3.11 -11.00 13.25
N MET A 806 -2.70 -9.76 12.99
CA MET A 806 -2.13 -9.35 11.72
C MET A 806 -0.83 -10.10 11.43
N PHE A 807 0.09 -10.18 12.39
CA PHE A 807 1.36 -10.89 12.21
C PHE A 807 1.11 -12.37 11.89
N SER A 808 0.15 -12.99 12.57
CA SER A 808 -0.24 -14.37 12.31
C SER A 808 -0.80 -14.56 10.89
N VAL A 809 -1.64 -13.64 10.42
CA VAL A 809 -2.19 -13.65 9.05
C VAL A 809 -1.10 -13.41 8.00
N ILE A 810 -0.22 -12.43 8.21
CA ILE A 810 0.86 -12.09 7.27
C ILE A 810 1.89 -13.22 7.18
N LYS A 811 2.24 -13.85 8.32
CA LYS A 811 3.08 -15.05 8.35
C LYS A 811 2.46 -16.17 7.52
N LEU A 812 1.16 -16.44 7.71
CA LEU A 812 0.44 -17.43 6.92
C LEU A 812 0.43 -17.08 5.42
N TYR A 813 0.18 -15.81 5.07
CA TYR A 813 0.23 -15.32 3.70
C TYR A 813 1.58 -15.66 3.04
N TYR A 814 2.70 -15.32 3.68
CA TYR A 814 4.03 -15.61 3.15
C TYR A 814 4.33 -17.11 3.09
N GLN A 815 3.88 -17.90 4.07
CA GLN A 815 4.05 -19.35 4.05
C GLN A 815 3.30 -20.01 2.89
N VAL A 816 2.04 -19.62 2.67
CA VAL A 816 1.24 -20.13 1.54
C VAL A 816 1.82 -19.66 0.22
N ASN A 817 2.26 -18.40 0.12
CA ASN A 817 2.88 -17.86 -1.08
C ASN A 817 4.18 -18.59 -1.44
N ALA A 818 5.06 -18.84 -0.46
CA ALA A 818 6.32 -19.56 -0.67
C ALA A 818 6.10 -21.02 -1.10
N LYS A 819 5.04 -21.69 -0.60
CA LYS A 819 4.66 -23.03 -1.08
C LYS A 819 4.07 -23.01 -2.49
N LYS A 820 3.41 -21.90 -2.87
CA LYS A 820 2.74 -21.75 -4.16
C LYS A 820 3.69 -21.34 -5.29
N SER A 821 4.79 -20.65 -4.95
CA SER A 821 5.67 -20.00 -5.94
C SER A 821 6.27 -20.96 -6.96
N GLU A 822 6.70 -22.18 -6.56
CA GLU A 822 7.25 -23.16 -7.52
C GLU A 822 6.23 -23.55 -8.60
N PHE A 823 4.95 -23.67 -8.24
CA PHE A 823 3.88 -23.98 -9.19
C PHE A 823 3.51 -22.77 -10.04
N ASP A 824 3.63 -21.55 -9.50
CA ASP A 824 3.42 -20.33 -10.26
C ASP A 824 4.51 -20.12 -11.31
N ASP A 825 5.78 -20.37 -10.96
CA ASP A 825 6.90 -20.32 -11.90
C ASP A 825 6.69 -21.31 -13.06
N GLN A 826 6.26 -22.55 -12.74
CA GLN A 826 5.90 -23.54 -13.75
C GLN A 826 4.72 -23.08 -14.63
N LEU A 827 3.72 -22.43 -14.03
CA LEU A 827 2.56 -21.93 -14.76
C LEU A 827 2.95 -20.80 -15.73
N ASP A 828 3.77 -19.87 -15.28
CA ASP A 828 4.18 -18.70 -16.05
C ASP A 828 5.11 -19.08 -17.21
N GLU A 829 6.01 -20.04 -16.99
CA GLU A 829 6.79 -20.65 -18.08
C GLU A 829 5.87 -21.31 -19.11
N GLY A 830 4.93 -22.15 -18.65
CA GLY A 830 3.97 -22.84 -19.52
C GLY A 830 3.12 -21.86 -20.33
N LYS A 831 2.59 -20.80 -19.70
CA LYS A 831 1.81 -19.73 -20.35
C LYS A 831 2.62 -18.99 -21.41
N ARG A 832 3.86 -18.59 -21.09
CA ARG A 832 4.77 -17.94 -22.04
C ARG A 832 4.96 -18.78 -23.31
N LEU A 833 5.26 -20.07 -23.13
CA LEU A 833 5.47 -21.00 -24.24
C LEU A 833 4.18 -21.24 -25.03
N PHE A 834 3.04 -21.36 -24.35
CA PHE A 834 1.72 -21.53 -24.95
C PHE A 834 1.35 -20.33 -25.84
N VAL A 835 1.52 -19.10 -25.33
CA VAL A 835 1.20 -17.88 -26.07
C VAL A 835 2.16 -17.67 -27.25
N ASP A 836 3.46 -17.94 -27.09
CA ASP A 836 4.43 -17.92 -28.20
C ASP A 836 4.04 -18.91 -29.31
N ALA A 837 3.68 -20.14 -28.94
CA ALA A 837 3.23 -21.17 -29.88
C ALA A 837 1.95 -20.74 -30.62
N LEU A 838 0.98 -20.17 -29.90
CA LEU A 838 -0.27 -19.67 -30.46
C LEU A 838 -0.03 -18.55 -31.49
N MET A 839 0.80 -17.56 -31.13
CA MET A 839 1.15 -16.47 -32.04
C MET A 839 1.87 -16.97 -33.29
N LYS A 840 2.78 -17.96 -33.16
CA LYS A 840 3.49 -18.55 -34.31
C LYS A 840 2.58 -19.40 -35.19
N LYS A 841 1.62 -20.12 -34.61
CA LYS A 841 0.61 -20.87 -35.35
C LYS A 841 -0.26 -19.94 -36.20
N GLU A 842 -0.62 -18.78 -35.66
CA GLU A 842 -1.55 -17.82 -36.28
C GLU A 842 -0.83 -16.56 -36.77
N LYS A 843 0.33 -16.70 -37.41
CA LYS A 843 1.20 -15.58 -37.83
C LYS A 843 0.56 -14.47 -38.68
N ASN A 844 -0.61 -14.73 -39.28
CA ASN A 844 -1.35 -13.77 -40.10
C ASN A 844 -2.49 -13.08 -39.32
N LYS A 845 -2.69 -13.42 -38.05
CA LYS A 845 -3.68 -12.80 -37.17
C LYS A 845 -3.05 -11.60 -36.49
N ASP A 846 -3.76 -10.48 -36.48
CA ASP A 846 -3.41 -9.34 -35.64
C ASP A 846 -3.72 -9.70 -34.19
N PHE A 847 -2.68 -9.98 -33.40
CA PHE A 847 -2.82 -10.17 -31.96
C PHE A 847 -2.82 -8.82 -31.25
N TYR A 848 -3.68 -8.70 -30.24
CA TYR A 848 -3.60 -7.64 -29.24
C TYR A 848 -3.27 -8.28 -27.89
N PRO A 849 -2.45 -7.62 -27.06
CA PRO A 849 -2.06 -8.18 -25.77
C PRO A 849 -3.14 -7.94 -24.72
N ASP A 850 -3.12 -8.79 -23.69
CA ASP A 850 -3.93 -8.55 -22.49
C ASP A 850 -3.67 -7.17 -21.89
N ALA A 851 -4.72 -6.58 -21.32
CA ALA A 851 -4.65 -5.32 -20.60
C ALA A 851 -3.75 -5.45 -19.36
N ASN A 852 -3.01 -4.39 -19.06
CA ASN A 852 -2.02 -4.34 -17.97
C ASN A 852 -1.78 -2.90 -17.48
N SER A 853 -2.85 -2.10 -17.40
CA SER A 853 -2.86 -0.68 -17.02
C SER A 853 -2.00 0.22 -17.91
N THR A 854 -1.91 -0.11 -19.20
CA THR A 854 -1.22 0.73 -20.21
C THR A 854 -2.24 1.36 -21.15
N ILE A 855 -1.89 2.49 -21.77
CA ILE A 855 -2.82 3.18 -22.68
C ILE A 855 -3.10 2.33 -23.93
N ARG A 856 -4.39 2.10 -24.20
CA ARG A 856 -4.91 1.34 -25.34
C ARG A 856 -5.98 2.11 -26.10
N LEU A 857 -6.18 1.74 -27.35
CA LEU A 857 -7.28 2.18 -28.19
C LEU A 857 -8.17 0.97 -28.54
N THR A 858 -9.47 1.14 -28.42
CA THR A 858 -10.48 0.28 -29.03
C THR A 858 -11.38 1.12 -29.93
N TYR A 859 -11.96 0.54 -30.97
CA TYR A 859 -12.84 1.23 -31.92
C TYR A 859 -14.03 0.36 -32.30
N GLY A 860 -15.10 1.01 -32.76
CA GLY A 860 -16.39 0.39 -32.94
C GLY A 860 -17.41 1.37 -33.51
N GLN A 861 -18.67 1.04 -33.33
CA GLN A 861 -19.82 1.84 -33.74
C GLN A 861 -20.88 1.90 -32.65
N VAL A 862 -21.65 2.99 -32.67
CA VAL A 862 -22.87 3.14 -31.87
C VAL A 862 -23.94 2.18 -32.38
N GLY A 863 -24.62 1.44 -31.51
CA GLY A 863 -25.71 0.57 -31.98
C GLY A 863 -26.40 -0.28 -30.93
N ASP A 864 -27.62 -0.69 -31.29
CA ASP A 864 -28.55 -1.53 -30.51
C ASP A 864 -27.97 -2.93 -30.26
N TYR A 865 -28.65 -3.72 -29.42
CA TYR A 865 -28.44 -5.17 -29.33
C TYR A 865 -29.66 -5.91 -28.79
N GLU A 866 -29.66 -7.23 -29.00
CA GLU A 866 -30.72 -8.14 -28.55
C GLU A 866 -30.17 -9.02 -27.42
N PRO A 867 -30.40 -8.70 -26.14
CA PRO A 867 -29.86 -9.47 -25.01
C PRO A 867 -30.42 -10.90 -24.93
N ARG A 868 -31.65 -11.11 -25.43
CA ARG A 868 -32.38 -12.38 -25.39
C ARG A 868 -33.53 -12.35 -26.40
N ASP A 869 -34.10 -13.52 -26.65
CA ASP A 869 -35.25 -13.68 -27.54
C ASP A 869 -36.38 -12.70 -27.22
N ALA A 870 -36.98 -12.15 -28.28
CA ALA A 870 -38.05 -11.15 -28.25
C ALA A 870 -37.75 -9.81 -27.54
N VAL A 871 -36.49 -9.50 -27.22
CA VAL A 871 -36.10 -8.24 -26.56
C VAL A 871 -35.02 -7.54 -27.36
N GLU A 872 -35.29 -6.28 -27.74
CA GLU A 872 -34.32 -5.37 -28.35
C GLU A 872 -34.05 -4.21 -27.39
N TYR A 873 -32.78 -3.96 -27.09
CA TYR A 873 -32.34 -2.78 -26.36
C TYR A 873 -31.78 -1.75 -27.32
N LYS A 874 -32.38 -0.56 -27.30
CA LYS A 874 -31.92 0.59 -28.07
C LYS A 874 -30.54 1.03 -27.61
N TYR A 875 -29.81 1.67 -28.51
CA TYR A 875 -28.47 2.18 -28.28
C TYR A 875 -28.41 3.41 -27.40
N TYR A 876 -29.56 3.99 -27.03
CA TYR A 876 -29.63 5.21 -26.22
C TYR A 876 -30.73 5.11 -25.16
N THR A 877 -30.56 5.89 -24.10
CA THR A 877 -31.56 6.16 -23.07
C THR A 877 -31.86 7.65 -22.96
N SER A 878 -32.92 8.01 -22.25
CA SER A 878 -33.35 9.40 -22.11
C SER A 878 -33.73 9.75 -20.67
N LEU A 879 -33.83 11.04 -20.39
CA LEU A 879 -34.22 11.55 -19.08
C LEU A 879 -35.64 11.12 -18.71
N LYS A 880 -36.48 10.76 -19.70
CA LYS A 880 -37.76 10.10 -19.45
C LYS A 880 -37.58 8.78 -18.70
N GLY A 881 -36.56 7.99 -19.04
CA GLY A 881 -36.27 6.73 -18.36
C GLY A 881 -35.81 6.91 -16.90
N VAL A 882 -35.21 8.05 -16.56
CA VAL A 882 -34.94 8.43 -15.16
C VAL A 882 -36.26 8.60 -14.42
N MET A 883 -37.21 9.35 -15.00
CA MET A 883 -38.53 9.58 -14.40
C MET A 883 -39.37 8.30 -14.31
N GLU A 884 -39.26 7.40 -15.28
CA GLU A 884 -39.93 6.09 -15.26
C GLU A 884 -39.38 5.17 -14.15
N LYS A 885 -38.13 5.38 -13.72
CA LYS A 885 -37.49 4.61 -12.65
C LYS A 885 -37.62 5.25 -11.27
N GLU A 886 -38.10 6.49 -11.17
CA GLU A 886 -38.17 7.22 -9.91
C GLU A 886 -38.93 6.43 -8.83
N ASP A 887 -38.27 6.23 -7.69
CA ASP A 887 -38.89 5.68 -6.49
C ASP A 887 -38.31 6.39 -5.26
N ALA A 888 -39.08 7.30 -4.67
CA ALA A 888 -38.66 8.06 -3.49
C ALA A 888 -38.46 7.20 -2.23
N SER A 889 -38.95 5.95 -2.22
CA SER A 889 -38.73 5.00 -1.12
C SER A 889 -37.47 4.17 -1.27
N ASN A 890 -36.86 4.18 -2.46
CA ASN A 890 -35.63 3.47 -2.75
C ASN A 890 -34.48 4.47 -2.96
N PRO A 891 -33.47 4.52 -2.07
CA PRO A 891 -32.36 5.47 -2.18
C PRO A 891 -31.61 5.36 -3.51
N GLU A 892 -31.65 4.21 -4.19
CA GLU A 892 -31.00 4.03 -5.48
C GLU A 892 -31.68 4.80 -6.63
N PHE A 893 -32.98 5.08 -6.51
CA PHE A 893 -33.79 5.66 -7.58
C PHE A 893 -34.46 6.98 -7.17
N VAL A 894 -33.89 7.68 -6.18
CA VAL A 894 -34.29 9.04 -5.85
C VAL A 894 -33.89 9.97 -7.00
N VAL A 895 -34.82 10.82 -7.42
CA VAL A 895 -34.59 11.89 -8.41
C VAL A 895 -34.72 13.23 -7.71
N SER A 896 -33.77 14.14 -7.92
CA SER A 896 -33.81 15.46 -7.28
C SER A 896 -34.91 16.34 -7.88
N GLU A 897 -35.54 17.17 -7.04
CA GLU A 897 -36.61 18.09 -7.46
C GLU A 897 -36.17 19.04 -8.58
N LYS A 898 -34.91 19.47 -8.56
CA LYS A 898 -34.37 20.33 -9.62
C LYS A 898 -34.34 19.63 -10.98
N LEU A 899 -33.98 18.34 -11.02
CA LEU A 899 -33.95 17.59 -12.27
C LEU A 899 -35.36 17.32 -12.79
N LYS A 900 -36.33 17.07 -11.91
CA LYS A 900 -37.76 16.97 -12.26
C LYS A 900 -38.27 18.26 -12.86
N GLU A 901 -37.97 19.41 -12.25
CA GLU A 901 -38.38 20.72 -12.76
C GLU A 901 -37.87 20.97 -14.19
N LEU A 902 -36.58 20.68 -14.46
CA LEU A 902 -35.98 20.80 -15.79
C LEU A 902 -36.65 19.86 -16.79
N TYR A 903 -36.98 18.63 -16.36
CA TYR A 903 -37.69 17.66 -17.18
C TYR A 903 -39.10 18.13 -17.53
N ASP A 904 -39.89 18.57 -16.55
CA ASP A 904 -41.28 18.99 -16.75
C ASP A 904 -41.38 20.21 -17.68
N LYS A 905 -40.47 21.18 -17.49
CA LYS A 905 -40.38 22.37 -18.34
C LYS A 905 -39.73 22.12 -19.70
N LYS A 906 -39.13 20.94 -19.92
CA LYS A 906 -38.31 20.62 -21.10
C LYS A 906 -37.20 21.66 -21.33
N ASP A 907 -36.63 22.20 -20.24
CA ASP A 907 -35.57 23.22 -20.30
C ASP A 907 -34.19 22.59 -20.57
N TYR A 908 -34.06 21.95 -21.73
CA TYR A 908 -32.85 21.22 -22.13
C TYR A 908 -31.84 22.08 -22.90
N GLY A 909 -32.22 23.30 -23.29
CA GLY A 909 -31.37 24.19 -24.09
C GLY A 909 -30.87 23.55 -25.38
N ASN A 910 -29.61 23.83 -25.74
CA ASN A 910 -28.97 23.29 -26.95
C ASN A 910 -28.53 21.82 -26.81
N TYR A 911 -28.78 21.20 -25.66
CA TYR A 911 -28.35 19.83 -25.36
C TYR A 911 -29.42 18.80 -25.71
N ALA A 912 -30.66 19.25 -25.92
CA ALA A 912 -31.77 18.40 -26.32
C ALA A 912 -31.44 17.63 -27.62
N TYR A 913 -31.84 16.37 -27.72
CA TYR A 913 -31.81 15.64 -28.98
C TYR A 913 -32.88 16.17 -29.94
N ASN A 914 -34.06 16.46 -29.38
CA ASN A 914 -35.11 17.27 -29.96
C ASN A 914 -35.81 18.05 -28.84
N LYS A 915 -36.78 18.92 -29.18
CA LYS A 915 -37.45 19.79 -28.20
C LYS A 915 -38.06 19.06 -26.98
N ASP A 916 -38.36 17.77 -27.09
CA ASP A 916 -39.04 16.99 -26.06
C ASP A 916 -38.16 15.90 -25.41
N GLU A 917 -36.96 15.64 -25.96
CA GLU A 917 -36.12 14.51 -25.55
C GLU A 917 -34.70 14.95 -25.17
N MET A 918 -34.32 14.63 -23.94
CA MET A 918 -32.95 14.72 -23.46
C MET A 918 -32.35 13.31 -23.34
N ARG A 919 -31.31 13.02 -24.12
CA ARG A 919 -30.60 11.73 -24.05
C ARG A 919 -29.64 11.72 -22.87
N VAL A 920 -29.45 10.55 -22.27
CA VAL A 920 -28.67 10.39 -21.03
C VAL A 920 -27.44 9.53 -21.27
N CYS A 921 -27.64 8.29 -21.72
CA CYS A 921 -26.54 7.37 -22.05
C CYS A 921 -26.70 6.82 -23.46
N PHE A 922 -25.61 6.24 -23.99
CA PHE A 922 -25.63 5.45 -25.21
C PHE A 922 -24.62 4.30 -25.18
N THR A 923 -24.80 3.31 -26.06
CA THR A 923 -23.92 2.15 -26.18
C THR A 923 -23.12 2.15 -27.47
N THR A 924 -21.89 1.68 -27.37
CA THR A 924 -21.02 1.33 -28.49
C THR A 924 -20.58 -0.12 -28.34
N ASN A 925 -20.03 -0.72 -29.39
CA ASN A 925 -19.48 -2.07 -29.34
C ASN A 925 -17.93 -2.09 -29.15
N ASN A 926 -17.41 -1.08 -28.45
CA ASN A 926 -16.00 -1.01 -28.08
C ASN A 926 -15.64 -2.07 -27.01
N ASP A 927 -14.43 -2.63 -27.09
CA ASP A 927 -13.88 -3.60 -26.12
C ASP A 927 -13.20 -2.86 -24.97
N ILE A 928 -13.82 -2.87 -23.79
CA ILE A 928 -13.36 -2.18 -22.58
C ILE A 928 -13.34 -3.13 -21.38
N THR A 929 -12.61 -2.76 -20.34
CA THR A 929 -12.61 -3.40 -19.02
C THR A 929 -12.44 -2.36 -17.90
N GLY A 930 -12.36 -2.78 -16.64
CA GLY A 930 -12.00 -1.91 -15.52
C GLY A 930 -10.71 -1.12 -15.82
N GLY A 931 -10.65 0.15 -15.42
CA GLY A 931 -9.59 1.10 -15.82
C GLY A 931 -9.95 1.94 -17.06
N ASN A 932 -10.85 1.46 -17.93
CA ASN A 932 -11.45 2.31 -18.97
C ASN A 932 -12.52 3.28 -18.44
N SER A 933 -12.95 3.14 -17.20
CA SER A 933 -13.83 4.12 -16.56
C SER A 933 -13.25 5.52 -16.70
N GLY A 934 -14.04 6.44 -17.23
CA GLY A 934 -13.66 7.83 -17.50
C GLY A 934 -12.86 7.96 -18.79
N SER A 935 -12.89 6.98 -19.70
CA SER A 935 -12.25 7.13 -21.00
C SER A 935 -13.11 7.98 -21.94
N PRO A 936 -12.50 8.87 -22.74
CA PRO A 936 -13.23 9.63 -23.74
C PRO A 936 -13.72 8.71 -24.87
N VAL A 937 -14.98 8.88 -25.24
CA VAL A 937 -15.58 8.30 -26.44
C VAL A 937 -15.52 9.36 -27.53
N LEU A 938 -14.77 9.07 -28.58
CA LEU A 938 -14.44 10.00 -29.64
C LEU A 938 -15.10 9.58 -30.95
N ASN A 939 -15.67 10.55 -31.67
CA ASN A 939 -16.13 10.33 -33.03
C ASN A 939 -14.96 10.23 -34.03
N GLY A 940 -15.25 9.95 -35.30
CA GLY A 940 -14.23 9.78 -36.35
C GLY A 940 -13.34 11.02 -36.59
N LYS A 941 -13.65 12.18 -36.01
CA LYS A 941 -12.89 13.44 -36.09
C LYS A 941 -12.11 13.74 -34.80
N GLY A 942 -12.08 12.84 -33.82
CA GLY A 942 -11.42 13.07 -32.53
C GLY A 942 -12.15 14.05 -31.61
N GLN A 943 -13.47 14.19 -31.78
CA GLN A 943 -14.29 15.06 -30.92
C GLN A 943 -14.99 14.22 -29.86
N LEU A 944 -15.04 14.70 -28.62
CA LEU A 944 -15.69 14.05 -27.50
C LEU A 944 -17.21 14.00 -27.73
N ILE A 945 -17.77 12.79 -27.69
CA ILE A 945 -19.22 12.51 -27.83
C ILE A 945 -19.81 11.82 -26.59
N GLY A 946 -18.97 11.31 -25.70
CA GLY A 946 -19.40 10.71 -24.43
C GLY A 946 -18.21 10.29 -23.58
N ILE A 947 -18.51 9.78 -22.38
CA ILE A 947 -17.53 9.28 -21.42
C ILE A 947 -17.89 7.83 -21.12
N ALA A 948 -16.98 6.89 -21.37
CA ALA A 948 -17.17 5.48 -21.05
C ALA A 948 -17.20 5.28 -19.53
N PHE A 949 -18.13 4.49 -19.02
CA PHE A 949 -18.23 4.26 -17.58
C PHE A 949 -18.59 2.85 -17.15
N ASP A 950 -19.11 2.02 -18.05
CA ASP A 950 -19.54 0.68 -17.69
C ASP A 950 -19.61 -0.27 -18.90
N GLY A 951 -19.68 -1.57 -18.64
CA GLY A 951 -20.08 -2.60 -19.61
C GLY A 951 -21.52 -3.06 -19.35
N ASN A 952 -22.21 -3.58 -20.36
CA ASN A 952 -23.50 -4.24 -20.12
C ASN A 952 -23.32 -5.63 -19.48
N TRP A 953 -24.42 -6.22 -19.03
CA TRP A 953 -24.40 -7.47 -18.27
C TRP A 953 -23.78 -8.63 -19.06
N GLU A 954 -24.04 -8.66 -20.36
CA GLU A 954 -23.48 -9.66 -21.26
C GLU A 954 -21.98 -9.49 -21.51
N ALA A 955 -21.38 -8.35 -21.15
CA ALA A 955 -19.94 -8.08 -21.29
C ALA A 955 -19.08 -8.68 -20.17
N MET A 956 -19.66 -9.29 -19.13
CA MET A 956 -18.90 -9.66 -17.93
C MET A 956 -17.92 -10.82 -18.14
N SER A 957 -18.08 -11.61 -19.21
CA SER A 957 -17.05 -12.56 -19.65
C SER A 957 -15.90 -11.91 -20.41
N GLY A 958 -16.07 -10.64 -20.75
CA GLY A 958 -15.24 -9.80 -21.60
C GLY A 958 -13.87 -9.48 -21.04
N ASP A 959 -13.40 -10.10 -19.96
CA ASP A 959 -11.96 -10.13 -19.59
C ASP A 959 -11.27 -11.43 -20.02
N ILE A 960 -12.03 -12.50 -20.26
CA ILE A 960 -11.51 -13.80 -20.72
C ILE A 960 -11.90 -14.08 -22.18
N THR A 961 -13.10 -13.68 -22.58
CA THR A 961 -13.61 -13.84 -23.95
C THR A 961 -14.55 -12.70 -24.30
N PHE A 962 -14.27 -12.05 -25.42
CA PHE A 962 -15.14 -11.00 -25.95
C PHE A 962 -16.39 -11.61 -26.62
N GLU A 963 -17.53 -10.94 -26.46
CA GLU A 963 -18.78 -11.31 -27.11
C GLU A 963 -19.16 -10.31 -28.21
N PRO A 964 -18.79 -10.54 -29.49
CA PRO A 964 -18.88 -9.49 -30.52
C PRO A 964 -20.30 -9.05 -30.89
N VAL A 965 -21.31 -9.79 -30.44
CA VAL A 965 -22.73 -9.50 -30.69
C VAL A 965 -23.39 -8.81 -29.49
N LEU A 966 -23.02 -9.21 -28.26
CA LEU A 966 -23.73 -8.82 -27.05
C LEU A 966 -22.95 -7.83 -26.19
N GLN A 967 -21.62 -7.82 -26.25
CA GLN A 967 -20.81 -6.92 -25.44
C GLN A 967 -20.93 -5.49 -25.96
N LYS A 968 -21.22 -4.57 -25.03
CA LYS A 968 -21.38 -3.15 -25.25
C LYS A 968 -20.66 -2.37 -24.17
N CYS A 969 -19.97 -1.32 -24.60
CA CYS A 969 -19.50 -0.24 -23.77
C CYS A 969 -20.66 0.75 -23.55
N ILE A 970 -20.95 1.06 -22.29
CA ILE A 970 -21.97 2.01 -21.85
C ILE A 970 -21.28 3.36 -21.58
N ASN A 971 -21.86 4.41 -22.16
CA ASN A 971 -21.29 5.74 -22.18
C ASN A 971 -22.33 6.76 -21.72
N VAL A 972 -21.93 7.75 -20.92
CA VAL A 972 -22.77 8.92 -20.67
C VAL A 972 -22.66 9.86 -21.87
N ASP A 973 -23.79 10.36 -22.37
CA ASP A 973 -23.83 11.28 -23.50
C ASP A 973 -23.23 12.63 -23.08
N ILE A 974 -22.28 13.15 -23.85
CA ILE A 974 -21.61 14.41 -23.49
C ILE A 974 -22.58 15.59 -23.45
N LYS A 975 -23.71 15.51 -24.19
CA LYS A 975 -24.76 16.53 -24.11
C LYS A 975 -25.47 16.49 -22.76
N TYR A 976 -25.65 15.31 -22.16
CA TYR A 976 -26.20 15.19 -20.81
C TYR A 976 -25.26 15.78 -19.76
N VAL A 977 -23.95 15.49 -19.88
CA VAL A 977 -22.91 16.09 -19.02
C VAL A 977 -22.99 17.61 -19.07
N LEU A 978 -22.96 18.21 -20.26
CA LEU A 978 -23.03 19.66 -20.43
C LEU A 978 -24.35 20.25 -19.92
N PHE A 979 -25.47 19.53 -20.06
CA PHE A 979 -26.76 19.95 -19.50
C PHE A 979 -26.77 19.96 -17.98
N ILE A 980 -26.18 18.96 -17.33
CA ILE A 980 -26.08 18.95 -15.87
C ILE A 980 -25.19 20.12 -15.41
N ILE A 981 -24.07 20.37 -16.09
CA ILE A 981 -23.18 21.50 -15.77
C ILE A 981 -23.90 22.85 -15.95
N ASP A 982 -24.62 23.05 -17.07
CA ASP A 982 -25.27 24.32 -17.40
C ASP A 982 -26.60 24.51 -16.67
N LYS A 983 -27.56 23.61 -16.89
CA LYS A 983 -28.96 23.78 -16.49
C LYS A 983 -29.26 23.32 -15.07
N TYR A 984 -28.60 22.25 -14.62
CA TYR A 984 -28.79 21.74 -13.27
C TYR A 984 -27.94 22.52 -12.25
N ALA A 985 -26.64 22.63 -12.51
CA ALA A 985 -25.69 23.25 -11.60
C ALA A 985 -25.51 24.76 -11.77
N GLY A 986 -25.84 25.33 -12.94
CA GLY A 986 -25.60 26.75 -13.23
C GLY A 986 -24.11 27.11 -13.34
N ALA A 987 -23.23 26.13 -13.58
CA ALA A 987 -21.77 26.28 -13.58
C ALA A 987 -21.25 26.82 -14.92
N LYS A 988 -21.81 27.94 -15.38
CA LYS A 988 -21.55 28.52 -16.71
C LYS A 988 -20.07 28.75 -17.02
N ARG A 989 -19.23 29.05 -16.00
CA ARG A 989 -17.78 29.22 -16.19
C ARG A 989 -17.12 28.02 -16.86
N LEU A 990 -17.58 26.80 -16.55
CA LEU A 990 -17.02 25.56 -17.08
C LEU A 990 -17.43 25.38 -18.54
N ILE A 991 -18.67 25.72 -18.87
CA ILE A 991 -19.17 25.74 -20.26
C ILE A 991 -18.36 26.71 -21.12
N ASP A 992 -18.07 27.91 -20.58
CA ASP A 992 -17.32 28.94 -21.29
C ASP A 992 -15.82 28.60 -21.43
N GLU A 993 -15.30 27.70 -20.58
CA GLU A 993 -13.90 27.25 -20.62
C GLU A 993 -13.65 26.14 -21.66
N MET A 994 -14.64 25.28 -21.90
CA MET A 994 -14.55 24.13 -22.81
C MET A 994 -14.62 24.54 -24.29
N THR A 995 -13.95 23.79 -25.16
CA THR A 995 -14.07 23.99 -26.62
C THR A 995 -15.25 23.19 -27.18
N ILE A 996 -16.41 23.84 -27.27
CA ILE A 996 -17.67 23.20 -27.70
C ILE A 996 -17.97 23.51 -29.18
N LEU A 997 -18.06 22.47 -30.00
CA LEU A 997 -18.35 22.52 -31.44
C LEU A 997 -19.84 22.26 -31.71
N LYS A 998 -20.43 23.11 -32.56
CA LYS A 998 -21.84 23.01 -32.97
C LYS A 998 -22.04 22.15 -34.21
#